data_AF-A0A926WBM3-F1
#
_entry.id   AF-A0A926WBM3-F1
#
_cell.length_a   1.000
_cell.length_b   1.000
_cell.length_c   1.000
_cell.angle_alpha   90.00
_cell.angle_beta   90.00
_cell.angle_gamma   90.00
#
_symmetry.space_group_name_H-M   'P 1'
#
loop_
_entity.id
_entity.type
_entity.pdbx_description
1 polymer ?
#
loop_
_entity_poly.entity_id
_entity_poly.type
_entity_poly.pdbx_seq_one_letter_code
_entity_poly.pdbx_strand_id
1 'polypeptide(L)'
;MPSTTAALGPTPVRQDFSFDQRAAIALFRGAGGLLIPSAAGPQAIGIDTLNTRLAETFPDYFLTSQGFDSFEGNIFAFEEVGSQQAQSFLSQFPTPASLAIVGYSGGGLSAIRLANAQSPRPVNLLVQLDSYVPLTDASSEDNVLPANVLRGINYYQIRNRANPAEPGFDPLDLQGGQVVEGSENINAEELFSDRTITHRNIAEYAPLQERILQNIEESVLSGLTFDPLEQIRLTGGATPVNNFLRLAPSTGNVPTRAFLAETFAVDPNFSFQSRFEFRLPPVPNALSGLAFQIEPAVAGSTPSLALTFDPIAPNTVSLIVEGAAPTPLVQATAPLELASGRPLTAWVDYNGFTDQLSFFLSNTPARPSAPLLSYAVDLLALVGPQAQFGFTTRVNGTERSADLLSWQLSTTETSAGTPTTTFFNFDLTQRVAAAWFGVELPAIPSTVGGLDFTALFDEALYQRQNPDVLAALNTGLFSSGYDHFIQFGWLEGRNPSSIYDETFYLATQADVAQAVANGTLRSGFEHFVSQGHIEGRDPSSLFSQSTYLTLNPDVADAVTSGGYLSAFEHWIEVGASEGRRPELLLFQESYYLAQNPDVAVAVASGSFGDGFDHYLTFGSIEGRNPSPLFNEAQYLNLNPDVATAVSGGSFISGFAHYFAQGRFEGRSA
;
A
#
# COMPACT_ATOMS: atom_id res chain seq x y z
N MET A 1 20.53 25.93 -39.71
CA MET A 1 19.14 25.97 -39.22
C MET A 1 19.15 25.27 -37.88
N PRO A 2 18.64 25.82 -36.77
CA PRO A 2 18.58 25.06 -35.53
C PRO A 2 17.55 23.92 -35.67
N SER A 3 17.84 22.87 -34.92
CA SER A 3 17.27 21.53 -34.81
C SER A 3 15.82 21.47 -34.34
N THR A 4 15.10 20.42 -34.75
CA THR A 4 13.85 19.97 -34.13
C THR A 4 13.93 18.47 -33.79
N THR A 5 14.09 18.18 -32.50
CA THR A 5 13.95 16.88 -31.84
C THR A 5 12.47 16.47 -31.75
N ALA A 6 12.15 15.22 -32.09
CA ALA A 6 10.80 14.65 -31.91
C ALA A 6 10.67 14.01 -30.51
N ALA A 7 9.51 14.23 -29.89
CA ALA A 7 9.23 14.02 -28.47
C ALA A 7 8.72 12.61 -28.14
N LEU A 8 9.14 12.08 -26.98
CA LEU A 8 8.61 10.88 -26.33
C LEU A 8 7.14 11.08 -25.93
N GLY A 9 6.34 10.01 -26.02
CA GLY A 9 4.96 9.99 -25.53
C GLY A 9 4.85 10.14 -24.01
N PRO A 10 3.67 10.52 -23.49
CA PRO A 10 3.47 10.96 -22.11
C PRO A 10 3.58 9.82 -21.07
N THR A 11 4.51 9.94 -20.10
CA THR A 11 4.63 9.04 -18.94
C THR A 11 3.55 9.35 -17.89
N PRO A 12 2.89 8.35 -17.28
CA PRO A 12 2.00 8.58 -16.14
C PRO A 12 2.78 9.12 -14.93
N VAL A 13 2.42 10.29 -14.42
CA VAL A 13 2.97 10.86 -13.19
C VAL A 13 2.02 10.54 -12.05
N ARG A 14 2.51 9.84 -11.03
CA ARG A 14 1.77 9.58 -9.78
C ARG A 14 2.21 10.58 -8.73
N GLN A 15 1.26 11.33 -8.18
CA GLN A 15 1.51 12.25 -7.08
C GLN A 15 0.73 11.78 -5.86
N ASP A 16 1.43 11.57 -4.75
CA ASP A 16 0.85 11.13 -3.49
C ASP A 16 0.94 12.25 -2.46
N PHE A 17 -0.20 12.61 -1.91
CA PHE A 17 -0.33 13.42 -0.71
C PHE A 17 -0.89 12.54 0.40
N SER A 18 -0.24 12.55 1.57
CA SER A 18 -0.75 11.87 2.76
C SER A 18 -0.51 12.73 3.99
N PHE A 19 -1.60 12.98 4.71
CA PHE A 19 -1.61 13.44 6.08
C PHE A 19 -2.40 12.43 6.91
N ASP A 20 -1.68 11.58 7.63
CA ASP A 20 -2.21 10.43 8.39
C ASP A 20 -1.69 10.37 9.84
N GLN A 21 -0.98 11.41 10.30
CA GLN A 21 -0.41 11.44 11.64
C GLN A 21 -1.49 11.40 12.73
N ARG A 22 -1.72 10.20 13.27
CA ARG A 22 -2.65 9.92 14.37
C ARG A 22 -1.90 9.71 15.68
N ALA A 23 -2.54 10.11 16.78
CA ALA A 23 -2.22 9.54 18.08
C ALA A 23 -3.29 8.55 18.49
N ALA A 24 -2.88 7.46 19.16
CA ALA A 24 -3.78 6.49 19.76
C ALA A 24 -3.42 6.27 21.23
N ILE A 25 -4.43 5.99 22.05
CA ILE A 25 -4.27 5.68 23.48
C ILE A 25 -4.96 4.34 23.74
N ALA A 26 -4.21 3.34 24.19
CA ALA A 26 -4.73 2.02 24.57
C ALA A 26 -4.70 1.83 26.09
N LEU A 27 -5.82 1.44 26.68
CA LEU A 27 -5.99 1.27 28.13
C LEU A 27 -6.23 -0.19 28.50
N PHE A 28 -5.43 -0.75 29.41
CA PHE A 28 -5.53 -2.12 29.90
C PHE A 28 -5.86 -2.16 31.40
N ARG A 29 -6.78 -3.05 31.78
CA ARG A 29 -7.09 -3.40 33.17
C ARG A 29 -6.58 -4.78 33.54
N GLY A 30 -6.09 -4.93 34.76
CA GLY A 30 -5.79 -6.22 35.37
C GLY A 30 -7.06 -7.03 35.68
N ALA A 31 -6.98 -8.36 35.55
CA ALA A 31 -7.98 -9.25 36.14
C ALA A 31 -7.63 -9.44 37.62
N GLY A 32 -8.52 -9.02 38.52
CA GLY A 32 -8.33 -9.21 39.96
C GLY A 32 -8.21 -10.69 40.32
N GLY A 33 -7.01 -11.14 40.66
CA GLY A 33 -6.77 -12.51 41.14
C GLY A 33 -7.23 -12.68 42.58
N LEU A 34 -8.52 -13.01 42.78
CA LEU A 34 -9.10 -13.94 43.79
C LEU A 34 -10.62 -13.74 43.83
N LEU A 35 -11.39 -14.72 43.32
CA LEU A 35 -12.80 -15.06 43.64
C LEU A 35 -13.77 -13.94 44.12
N ILE A 36 -13.73 -12.76 43.52
CA ILE A 36 -14.84 -11.80 43.57
C ILE A 36 -15.10 -11.35 42.14
N PRO A 37 -16.32 -11.50 41.61
CA PRO A 37 -16.63 -11.01 40.27
C PRO A 37 -16.32 -9.52 40.21
N SER A 38 -15.40 -9.16 39.30
CA SER A 38 -14.83 -7.83 39.07
C SER A 38 -15.81 -6.77 38.57
N ALA A 39 -17.13 -7.05 38.63
CA ALA A 39 -18.18 -6.14 38.22
C ALA A 39 -18.71 -5.24 39.36
N ALA A 40 -18.16 -5.32 40.59
CA ALA A 40 -18.75 -4.63 41.75
C ALA A 40 -17.76 -4.19 42.84
N GLY A 41 -16.49 -3.90 42.51
CA GLY A 41 -15.49 -3.40 43.46
C GLY A 41 -15.04 -1.97 43.15
N PRO A 42 -14.60 -1.18 44.15
CA PRO A 42 -14.03 0.17 43.95
C PRO A 42 -12.97 0.20 42.82
N GLN A 43 -12.13 -0.84 42.75
CA GLN A 43 -11.07 -1.01 41.74
C GLN A 43 -11.54 -0.96 40.26
N ALA A 44 -12.82 -1.19 39.95
CA ALA A 44 -13.36 -1.01 38.60
C ALA A 44 -13.54 0.48 38.25
N ILE A 45 -13.85 1.32 39.24
CA ILE A 45 -14.23 2.73 39.06
C ILE A 45 -13.03 3.59 38.62
N GLY A 46 -11.82 3.31 39.13
CA GLY A 46 -10.65 4.14 38.85
C GLY A 46 -10.22 4.19 37.39
N ILE A 47 -10.11 3.02 36.77
CA ILE A 47 -9.72 2.93 35.36
C ILE A 47 -10.85 3.40 34.44
N ASP A 48 -12.12 3.18 34.80
CA ASP A 48 -13.30 3.72 34.10
C ASP A 48 -13.35 5.26 34.17
N THR A 49 -12.98 5.83 35.31
CA THR A 49 -12.86 7.28 35.51
C THR A 49 -11.72 7.85 34.66
N LEU A 50 -10.55 7.20 34.66
CA LEU A 50 -9.43 7.61 33.80
C LEU A 50 -9.80 7.52 32.31
N ASN A 51 -10.49 6.46 31.90
CA ASN A 51 -11.02 6.29 30.54
C ASN A 51 -11.96 7.44 30.15
N THR A 52 -12.88 7.80 31.04
CA THR A 52 -13.81 8.94 30.83
C THR A 52 -13.03 10.24 30.68
N ARG A 53 -12.08 10.51 31.58
CA ARG A 53 -11.25 11.71 31.53
C ARG A 53 -10.38 11.77 30.28
N LEU A 54 -9.82 10.64 29.84
CA LEU A 54 -9.06 10.57 28.58
C LEU A 54 -9.95 10.88 27.38
N ALA A 55 -11.18 10.36 27.34
CA ALA A 55 -12.14 10.65 26.30
C ALA A 55 -12.58 12.13 26.30
N GLU A 56 -12.73 12.75 27.47
CA GLU A 56 -13.08 14.17 27.61
C GLU A 56 -11.91 15.11 27.30
N THR A 57 -10.69 14.74 27.71
CA THR A 57 -9.48 15.58 27.56
C THR A 57 -8.90 15.47 26.16
N PHE A 58 -8.95 14.28 25.57
CA PHE A 58 -8.37 13.97 24.27
C PHE A 58 -9.42 13.41 23.28
N PRO A 59 -10.56 14.08 23.07
CA PRO A 59 -11.65 13.55 22.24
C PRO A 59 -11.25 13.28 20.79
N ASP A 60 -10.13 13.86 20.34
CA ASP A 60 -9.59 13.77 18.98
C ASP A 60 -8.50 12.70 18.81
N TYR A 61 -7.96 12.20 19.92
CA TYR A 61 -6.87 11.20 20.00
C TYR A 61 -7.33 9.91 20.69
N PHE A 62 -8.49 9.98 21.32
CA PHE A 62 -9.16 8.88 21.97
C PHE A 62 -10.07 8.20 20.96
N LEU A 63 -9.45 7.36 20.12
CA LEU A 63 -10.17 6.55 19.15
C LEU A 63 -10.92 5.43 19.89
N THR A 64 -12.12 5.75 20.39
CA THR A 64 -13.06 4.71 20.82
C THR A 64 -13.48 3.90 19.60
N SER A 65 -13.48 2.58 19.72
CA SER A 65 -13.99 1.66 18.70
C SER A 65 -15.52 1.76 18.60
N GLN A 66 -16.07 2.87 18.11
CA GLN A 66 -17.51 2.98 17.78
C GLN A 66 -17.79 2.36 16.40
N GLY A 67 -17.29 1.13 16.19
CA GLY A 67 -17.49 0.31 15.00
C GLY A 67 -18.03 -1.10 15.31
N PHE A 68 -18.27 -1.42 16.57
CA PHE A 68 -19.04 -2.60 16.97
C PHE A 68 -20.32 -2.12 17.65
N ASP A 69 -21.47 -2.55 17.15
CA ASP A 69 -22.71 -2.44 17.91
C ASP A 69 -22.53 -3.24 19.20
N SER A 70 -22.57 -2.53 20.33
CA SER A 70 -22.03 -2.84 21.66
C SER A 70 -20.56 -2.46 21.84
N PHE A 71 -20.30 -1.74 22.93
CA PHE A 71 -19.00 -1.42 23.56
C PHE A 71 -18.47 0.02 23.40
N GLU A 72 -18.91 0.87 24.34
CA GLU A 72 -18.42 2.22 24.62
C GLU A 72 -16.98 2.18 25.19
N GLY A 73 -16.05 3.00 24.68
CA GLY A 73 -14.76 3.35 25.32
C GLY A 73 -14.03 2.21 26.05
N ASN A 74 -13.63 1.14 25.34
CA ASN A 74 -13.20 -0.09 26.00
C ASN A 74 -11.85 -0.01 26.71
N ILE A 75 -11.85 -0.56 27.92
CA ILE A 75 -10.68 -0.94 28.70
C ILE A 75 -10.41 -2.43 28.45
N PHE A 76 -9.24 -2.78 27.93
CA PHE A 76 -8.89 -4.17 27.60
C PHE A 76 -8.59 -4.98 28.86
N ALA A 77 -9.21 -6.15 29.02
CA ALA A 77 -8.89 -7.05 30.10
C ALA A 77 -7.49 -7.68 29.92
N PHE A 78 -6.87 -8.06 31.03
CA PHE A 78 -5.58 -8.75 31.12
C PHE A 78 -5.41 -9.95 30.18
N GLU A 79 -6.50 -10.61 29.83
CA GLU A 79 -6.50 -11.84 29.03
C GLU A 79 -5.92 -11.63 27.62
N GLU A 80 -5.34 -12.69 27.06
CA GLU A 80 -4.68 -12.70 25.74
C GLU A 80 -5.56 -12.13 24.62
N VAL A 81 -6.87 -12.34 24.73
CA VAL A 81 -7.90 -11.80 23.82
C VAL A 81 -7.90 -10.27 23.78
N GLY A 82 -7.70 -9.59 24.92
CA GLY A 82 -7.67 -8.12 24.99
C GLY A 82 -6.47 -7.53 24.25
N SER A 83 -5.32 -8.21 24.31
CA SER A 83 -4.12 -7.77 23.58
C SER A 83 -4.27 -7.96 22.06
N GLN A 84 -4.86 -9.07 21.61
CA GLN A 84 -5.16 -9.31 20.19
C GLN A 84 -6.18 -8.31 19.63
N GLN A 85 -7.21 -7.95 20.42
CA GLN A 85 -8.19 -6.93 20.05
C GLN A 85 -7.54 -5.55 19.91
N ALA A 86 -6.67 -5.17 20.85
CA ALA A 86 -5.92 -3.91 20.76
C ALA A 86 -4.98 -3.90 19.54
N GLN A 87 -4.30 -5.01 19.23
CA GLN A 87 -3.47 -5.14 18.02
C GLN A 87 -4.30 -5.00 16.74
N SER A 88 -5.43 -5.70 16.65
CA SER A 88 -6.34 -5.61 15.50
C SER A 88 -6.83 -4.18 15.29
N PHE A 89 -7.20 -3.50 16.38
CA PHE A 89 -7.55 -2.08 16.34
C PHE A 89 -6.39 -1.20 15.84
N LEU A 90 -5.19 -1.33 16.42
CA LEU A 90 -4.02 -0.55 16.02
C LEU A 90 -3.58 -0.83 14.58
N SER A 91 -3.81 -2.05 14.07
CA SER A 91 -3.48 -2.43 12.69
C SER A 91 -4.32 -1.71 11.63
N GLN A 92 -5.48 -1.16 12.02
CA GLN A 92 -6.33 -0.35 11.13
C GLN A 92 -5.72 1.02 10.82
N PHE A 93 -4.71 1.43 11.59
CA PHE A 93 -3.92 2.63 11.36
C PHE A 93 -2.61 2.17 10.70
N PRO A 94 -2.47 2.33 9.38
CA PRO A 94 -1.24 1.92 8.68
C PRO A 94 0.00 2.67 9.21
N THR A 95 -0.21 3.86 9.79
CA THR A 95 0.82 4.80 10.26
C THR A 95 0.29 5.69 11.40
N PRO A 96 0.10 5.19 12.63
CA PRO A 96 -0.01 6.10 13.76
C PRO A 96 1.35 6.79 13.97
N ALA A 97 1.35 8.11 14.08
CA ALA A 97 2.55 8.91 14.38
C ALA A 97 2.94 8.82 15.86
N SER A 98 1.97 8.57 16.75
CA SER A 98 2.22 8.44 18.19
C SER A 98 1.30 7.43 18.90
N LEU A 99 1.84 6.63 19.83
CA LEU A 99 1.07 5.65 20.61
C LEU A 99 1.35 5.77 22.12
N ALA A 100 0.29 5.88 22.90
CA ALA A 100 0.30 5.72 24.36
C ALA A 100 -0.35 4.40 24.76
N ILE A 101 0.28 3.64 25.65
CA ILE A 101 -0.30 2.43 26.24
C ILE A 101 -0.29 2.60 27.76
N VAL A 102 -1.44 2.40 28.40
CA VAL A 102 -1.59 2.52 29.85
C VAL A 102 -2.11 1.20 30.41
N GLY A 103 -1.39 0.57 31.33
CA GLY A 103 -1.79 -0.69 31.96
C GLY A 103 -1.88 -0.57 33.48
N TYR A 104 -2.98 -1.04 34.07
CA TYR A 104 -3.19 -1.05 35.52
C TYR A 104 -3.15 -2.46 36.12
N SER A 105 -2.46 -2.61 37.26
CA SER A 105 -2.31 -3.87 38.01
C SER A 105 -1.78 -4.99 37.10
N GLY A 106 -2.45 -6.15 37.04
CA GLY A 106 -2.12 -7.23 36.11
C GLY A 106 -2.07 -6.77 34.65
N GLY A 107 -2.82 -5.74 34.25
CA GLY A 107 -2.86 -5.20 32.88
C GLY A 107 -1.53 -4.61 32.40
N GLY A 108 -0.56 -4.40 33.30
CA GLY A 108 0.80 -4.00 32.94
C GLY A 108 1.52 -5.00 32.02
N LEU A 109 1.28 -6.31 32.18
CA LEU A 109 1.90 -7.32 31.30
C LEU A 109 1.30 -7.26 29.88
N SER A 110 -0.03 -7.09 29.77
CA SER A 110 -0.71 -6.93 28.48
C SER A 110 -0.23 -5.67 27.75
N ALA A 111 0.05 -4.59 28.48
CA ALA A 111 0.63 -3.37 27.93
C ALA A 111 2.04 -3.60 27.34
N ILE A 112 2.92 -4.30 28.08
CA ILE A 112 4.27 -4.67 27.60
C ILE A 112 4.20 -5.59 26.38
N ARG A 113 3.32 -6.60 26.40
CA ARG A 113 3.11 -7.53 25.27
C ARG A 113 2.56 -6.82 24.03
N LEU A 114 1.60 -5.91 24.21
CA LEU A 114 1.11 -5.09 23.11
C LEU A 114 2.25 -4.25 22.52
N ALA A 115 3.03 -3.57 23.36
CA ALA A 115 4.16 -2.76 22.92
C ALA A 115 5.19 -3.58 22.13
N ASN A 116 5.58 -4.76 22.62
CA ASN A 116 6.45 -5.69 21.89
C ASN A 116 5.87 -6.08 20.52
N ALA A 117 4.58 -6.39 20.46
CA ALA A 117 3.91 -6.76 19.21
C ALA A 117 3.79 -5.61 18.20
N GLN A 118 3.97 -4.36 18.63
CA GLN A 118 4.04 -3.22 17.70
C GLN A 118 5.41 -3.09 17.03
N SER A 119 6.45 -3.79 17.49
CA SER A 119 7.79 -3.72 16.89
C SER A 119 7.76 -4.06 15.40
N PRO A 120 8.45 -3.28 14.53
CA PRO A 120 9.44 -2.24 14.86
C PRO A 120 8.85 -0.84 15.11
N ARG A 121 7.51 -0.67 15.16
CA ARG A 121 6.88 0.64 15.37
C ARG A 121 7.20 1.19 16.76
N PRO A 122 7.56 2.47 16.88
CA PRO A 122 7.82 3.08 18.17
C PRO A 122 6.52 3.24 18.98
N VAL A 123 6.62 3.04 20.29
CA VAL A 123 5.59 3.39 21.27
C VAL A 123 6.09 4.60 22.05
N ASN A 124 5.40 5.73 21.97
CA ASN A 124 5.89 6.99 22.56
C ASN A 124 5.88 6.94 24.08
N LEU A 125 4.79 6.41 24.64
CA LEU A 125 4.59 6.36 26.08
C LEU A 125 3.98 5.02 26.50
N LEU A 126 4.62 4.33 27.43
CA LEU A 126 4.04 3.21 28.15
C LEU A 126 3.93 3.57 29.63
N VAL A 127 2.71 3.61 30.16
CA VAL A 127 2.43 3.87 31.58
C VAL A 127 1.98 2.59 32.25
N GLN A 128 2.63 2.21 33.33
CA GLN A 128 2.19 1.15 34.23
C GLN A 128 1.76 1.75 35.56
N LEU A 129 0.61 1.31 36.04
CA LEU A 129 0.04 1.71 37.31
C LEU A 129 -0.04 0.48 38.21
N ASP A 130 0.68 0.51 39.33
CA ASP A 130 0.69 -0.56 40.33
C ASP A 130 0.98 -1.95 39.73
N SER A 131 2.01 -2.05 38.90
CA SER A 131 2.35 -3.28 38.17
C SER A 131 2.50 -4.48 39.12
N TYR A 132 1.80 -5.58 38.81
CA TYR A 132 1.87 -6.84 39.56
C TYR A 132 2.41 -7.97 38.69
N VAL A 133 3.32 -8.76 39.25
CA VAL A 133 3.81 -10.02 38.67
C VAL A 133 3.31 -11.18 39.53
N PRO A 134 2.50 -12.11 39.00
CA PRO A 134 2.12 -13.30 39.76
C PRO A 134 3.35 -14.12 40.10
N LEU A 135 3.39 -14.65 41.32
CA LEU A 135 4.50 -15.48 41.84
C LEU A 135 4.69 -16.81 41.09
N THR A 136 3.86 -17.11 40.10
CA THR A 136 3.91 -18.32 39.28
C THR A 136 3.51 -17.95 37.86
N ASP A 137 4.40 -18.19 36.89
CA ASP A 137 4.20 -18.21 35.43
C ASP A 137 4.43 -16.91 34.64
N ALA A 138 4.79 -15.79 35.26
CA ALA A 138 5.31 -14.63 34.53
C ALA A 138 6.83 -14.77 34.31
N SER A 139 7.28 -14.58 33.07
CA SER A 139 8.70 -14.59 32.75
C SER A 139 9.36 -13.30 33.28
N SER A 140 10.64 -13.33 33.65
CA SER A 140 11.38 -12.11 34.02
C SER A 140 11.41 -11.07 32.88
N GLU A 141 11.14 -11.49 31.64
CA GLU A 141 11.08 -10.65 30.45
C GLU A 141 9.83 -9.75 30.42
N ASP A 142 8.75 -10.12 31.11
CA ASP A 142 7.51 -9.33 31.15
C ASP A 142 7.61 -8.08 32.07
N ASN A 143 8.78 -7.83 32.67
CA ASN A 143 9.07 -6.67 33.55
C ASN A 143 10.17 -5.75 33.00
N VAL A 144 10.51 -5.90 31.72
CA VAL A 144 11.49 -5.09 31.01
C VAL A 144 10.77 -4.22 29.97
N LEU A 145 11.11 -2.94 29.93
CA LEU A 145 10.57 -2.03 28.94
C LEU A 145 11.03 -2.45 27.53
N PRO A 146 10.10 -2.66 26.57
CA PRO A 146 10.45 -3.00 25.20
C PRO A 146 11.36 -1.96 24.53
N ALA A 147 12.29 -2.41 23.69
CA ALA A 147 13.27 -1.55 23.03
C ALA A 147 12.65 -0.52 22.06
N ASN A 148 11.43 -0.76 21.58
CA ASN A 148 10.68 0.17 20.74
C ASN A 148 9.86 1.20 21.55
N VAL A 149 9.87 1.14 22.89
CA VAL A 149 9.21 2.14 23.73
C VAL A 149 10.17 3.30 23.99
N LEU A 150 9.76 4.51 23.62
CA LEU A 150 10.57 5.72 23.78
C LEU A 150 10.61 6.22 25.22
N ARG A 151 9.47 6.14 25.93
CA ARG A 151 9.37 6.53 27.35
C ARG A 151 8.46 5.56 28.11
N GLY A 152 9.03 4.89 29.11
CA GLY A 152 8.27 4.06 30.06
C GLY A 152 8.14 4.77 31.40
N ILE A 153 6.95 4.78 32.00
CA ILE A 153 6.70 5.29 33.35
C ILE A 153 5.97 4.23 34.15
N ASN A 154 6.51 3.87 35.31
CA ASN A 154 5.87 2.96 36.24
C ASN A 154 5.55 3.71 37.54
N TYR A 155 4.26 3.95 37.78
CA TYR A 155 3.75 4.49 39.03
C TYR A 155 3.43 3.37 40.01
N TYR A 156 4.13 3.33 41.13
CA TYR A 156 3.96 2.28 42.13
C TYR A 156 3.80 2.86 43.55
N GLN A 157 3.41 2.01 44.49
CA GLN A 157 3.35 2.30 45.92
C GLN A 157 4.21 1.28 46.70
N ILE A 158 4.76 1.65 47.85
CA ILE A 158 5.69 0.81 48.64
C ILE A 158 5.03 0.25 49.90
N ARG A 159 3.93 0.84 50.38
CA ARG A 159 3.45 0.77 51.77
C ARG A 159 3.18 -0.63 52.35
N ASN A 160 3.26 -1.65 51.52
CA ASN A 160 2.88 -3.00 51.85
C ASN A 160 4.05 -4.00 52.14
N ARG A 161 5.20 -3.58 52.68
CA ARG A 161 6.25 -4.59 53.01
C ARG A 161 6.89 -4.56 54.40
N ALA A 162 6.71 -3.55 55.26
CA ALA A 162 7.65 -3.44 56.39
C ALA A 162 7.14 -3.04 57.79
N ASN A 163 5.91 -2.51 57.99
CA ASN A 163 5.52 -2.08 59.34
C ASN A 163 4.01 -2.18 59.64
N PRO A 164 3.57 -3.12 60.50
CA PRO A 164 2.18 -3.25 60.96
C PRO A 164 1.64 -2.05 61.75
N ALA A 165 2.51 -1.15 62.21
CA ALA A 165 2.13 0.03 63.00
C ALA A 165 1.82 1.28 62.15
N GLU A 166 2.04 1.23 60.84
CA GLU A 166 1.71 2.34 59.92
C GLU A 166 0.20 2.33 59.58
N PRO A 167 -0.49 3.49 59.62
CA PRO A 167 -1.91 3.57 59.22
C PRO A 167 -2.11 3.13 57.77
N GLY A 168 -2.97 2.15 57.50
CA GLY A 168 -3.23 1.64 56.14
C GLY A 168 -2.46 0.36 55.75
N PHE A 169 -1.72 -0.23 56.69
CA PHE A 169 -1.15 -1.57 56.54
C PHE A 169 -2.24 -2.62 56.29
N ASP A 170 -2.15 -3.34 55.18
CA ASP A 170 -2.99 -4.49 54.85
C ASP A 170 -2.11 -5.73 54.74
N PRO A 171 -2.14 -6.68 55.70
CA PRO A 171 -1.31 -7.88 55.67
C PRO A 171 -1.64 -8.85 54.53
N LEU A 172 -2.74 -8.61 53.79
CA LEU A 172 -3.15 -9.37 52.61
C LEU A 172 -2.87 -8.64 51.31
N ASP A 173 -2.45 -7.38 51.38
CA ASP A 173 -1.86 -6.77 50.22
C ASP A 173 -0.56 -7.53 49.95
N LEU A 174 -0.40 -8.06 48.73
CA LEU A 174 0.83 -8.73 48.28
C LEU A 174 1.39 -8.03 47.04
N GLN A 175 0.82 -6.88 46.68
CA GLN A 175 0.99 -6.19 45.41
C GLN A 175 1.60 -4.80 45.64
N GLY A 176 2.16 -4.21 44.60
CA GLY A 176 2.89 -2.93 44.66
C GLY A 176 4.40 -3.06 44.90
N GLY A 177 5.12 -1.98 44.61
CA GLY A 177 6.55 -1.85 44.87
C GLY A 177 7.48 -2.47 43.83
N GLN A 178 6.95 -2.99 42.72
CA GLN A 178 7.76 -3.56 41.65
C GLN A 178 8.30 -2.47 40.75
N VAL A 179 9.57 -2.61 40.36
CA VAL A 179 10.19 -1.77 39.34
C VAL A 179 10.10 -2.45 37.99
N VAL A 180 9.95 -1.65 36.95
CA VAL A 180 10.03 -2.07 35.56
C VAL A 180 11.38 -1.62 35.04
N GLU A 181 12.20 -2.57 34.59
CA GLU A 181 13.54 -2.29 34.10
C GLU A 181 13.47 -1.44 32.83
N GLY A 182 14.23 -0.35 32.77
CA GLY A 182 14.19 0.61 31.66
C GLY A 182 13.12 1.72 31.77
N SER A 183 12.21 1.65 32.74
CA SER A 183 11.18 2.68 32.99
C SER A 183 11.60 3.71 34.05
N GLU A 184 10.99 4.89 33.99
CA GLU A 184 10.93 5.85 35.10
C GLU A 184 10.04 5.27 36.21
N ASN A 185 10.66 4.76 37.27
CA ASN A 185 9.95 4.17 38.40
C ASN A 185 9.65 5.24 39.46
N ILE A 186 8.38 5.61 39.62
CA ILE A 186 7.93 6.72 40.46
C ILE A 186 7.03 6.20 41.58
N ASN A 187 7.46 6.42 42.83
CA ASN A 187 6.62 6.18 44.00
C ASN A 187 5.53 7.26 44.09
N ALA A 188 4.27 6.87 43.90
CA ALA A 188 3.12 7.79 43.94
C ALA A 188 2.91 8.43 45.32
N GLU A 189 3.19 7.69 46.41
CA GLU A 189 3.07 8.20 47.78
C GLU A 189 4.02 9.37 48.04
N GLU A 190 5.25 9.24 47.52
CA GLU A 190 6.28 10.27 47.63
C GLU A 190 6.01 11.44 46.68
N LEU A 191 5.62 11.14 45.43
CA LEU A 191 5.33 12.16 44.42
C LEU A 191 4.28 13.16 44.90
N PHE A 192 3.23 12.68 45.56
CA PHE A 192 2.13 13.53 46.05
C PHE A 192 2.22 13.85 47.54
N SER A 193 3.24 13.36 48.24
CA SER A 193 3.36 13.46 49.71
C SER A 193 2.09 12.99 50.43
N ASP A 194 1.41 11.98 49.86
CA ASP A 194 0.12 11.48 50.30
C ASP A 194 0.21 9.98 50.54
N ARG A 195 0.23 9.61 51.82
CA ARG A 195 0.32 8.20 52.23
C ARG A 195 -1.02 7.46 52.16
N THR A 196 -2.12 8.13 51.82
CA THR A 196 -3.42 7.47 51.65
C THR A 196 -3.53 6.72 50.32
N ILE A 197 -2.56 6.88 49.43
CA ILE A 197 -2.43 6.14 48.18
C ILE A 197 -2.07 4.68 48.52
N THR A 198 -2.85 3.76 47.96
CA THR A 198 -2.74 2.30 48.15
C THR A 198 -2.97 1.62 46.80
N HIS A 199 -2.64 0.33 46.69
CA HIS A 199 -2.99 -0.47 45.52
C HIS A 199 -4.50 -0.43 45.19
N ARG A 200 -5.37 -0.15 46.17
CA ARG A 200 -6.83 -0.14 45.99
C ARG A 200 -7.37 1.14 45.35
N ASN A 201 -6.68 2.26 45.51
CA ASN A 201 -7.16 3.58 45.09
C ASN A 201 -6.19 4.35 44.19
N ILE A 202 -4.99 3.82 43.92
CA ILE A 202 -3.99 4.49 43.07
C ILE A 202 -4.53 4.80 41.67
N ALA A 203 -5.36 3.92 41.08
CA ALA A 203 -6.03 4.19 39.80
C ALA A 203 -7.13 5.26 39.87
N GLU A 204 -7.74 5.47 41.05
CA GLU A 204 -8.77 6.50 41.31
C GLU A 204 -8.15 7.84 41.74
N TYR A 205 -6.85 7.86 42.05
CA TYR A 205 -6.21 9.02 42.65
C TYR A 205 -6.13 10.16 41.63
N ALA A 206 -7.04 11.14 41.76
CA ALA A 206 -7.23 12.20 40.77
C ALA A 206 -5.96 12.99 40.41
N PRO A 207 -5.06 13.34 41.36
CA PRO A 207 -3.78 13.98 41.02
C PRO A 207 -2.86 13.10 40.18
N LEU A 208 -2.87 11.78 40.38
CA LEU A 208 -2.09 10.84 39.54
C LEU A 208 -2.69 10.73 38.15
N GLN A 209 -4.02 10.62 38.05
CA GLN A 209 -4.71 10.67 36.75
C GLN A 209 -4.39 11.95 35.98
N GLU A 210 -4.40 13.11 36.65
CA GLU A 210 -4.00 14.40 36.05
C GLU A 210 -2.56 14.34 35.51
N ARG A 211 -1.65 13.76 36.30
CA ARG A 211 -0.26 13.58 35.88
C ARG A 211 -0.14 12.65 34.66
N ILE A 212 -0.96 11.61 34.56
CA ILE A 212 -0.99 10.70 33.40
C ILE A 212 -1.46 11.45 32.16
N LEU A 213 -2.51 12.27 32.26
CA LEU A 213 -2.98 13.12 31.17
C LEU A 213 -1.85 14.04 30.67
N GLN A 214 -1.16 14.72 31.59
CA GLN A 214 -0.02 15.59 31.26
C GLN A 214 1.10 14.81 30.57
N ASN A 215 1.47 13.62 31.06
CA ASN A 215 2.51 12.82 30.42
C ASN A 215 2.12 12.41 28.99
N ILE A 216 0.85 12.06 28.75
CA ILE A 216 0.34 11.74 27.41
C ILE A 216 0.43 12.98 26.53
N GLU A 217 -0.04 14.13 27.00
CA GLU A 217 0.07 15.39 26.27
C GLU A 217 1.53 15.69 25.91
N GLU A 218 2.45 15.62 26.87
CA GLU A 218 3.87 15.90 26.68
C GLU A 218 4.60 14.91 25.77
N SER A 219 4.27 13.61 25.86
CA SER A 219 5.07 12.54 25.22
C SER A 219 4.48 12.06 23.90
N VAL A 220 3.18 12.27 23.69
CA VAL A 220 2.43 11.69 22.56
C VAL A 220 1.86 12.79 21.67
N LEU A 221 1.36 13.87 22.26
CA LEU A 221 0.64 14.94 21.53
C LEU A 221 1.52 16.16 21.25
N SER A 222 2.48 16.44 22.12
CA SER A 222 3.40 17.58 21.98
C SER A 222 4.18 17.49 20.68
N GLY A 223 4.11 18.55 19.88
CA GLY A 223 4.77 18.63 18.58
C GLY A 223 3.96 18.04 17.41
N LEU A 224 2.81 17.40 17.65
CA LEU A 224 1.90 17.04 16.57
C LEU A 224 1.26 18.30 15.99
N THR A 225 1.55 18.58 14.73
CA THR A 225 0.98 19.69 13.97
C THR A 225 0.31 19.15 12.72
N PHE A 226 -0.92 19.57 12.45
CA PHE A 226 -1.61 19.26 11.21
C PHE A 226 -0.89 19.99 10.08
N ASP A 227 -0.49 19.23 9.06
CA ASP A 227 0.27 19.73 7.93
C ASP A 227 1.57 20.46 8.33
N PRO A 228 2.54 19.77 8.98
CA PRO A 228 3.76 20.40 9.47
C PRO A 228 4.68 20.90 8.34
N LEU A 229 4.42 20.46 7.10
CA LEU A 229 5.13 20.86 5.89
C LEU A 229 4.44 22.00 5.13
N GLU A 230 3.33 22.54 5.66
CA GLU A 230 2.54 23.63 5.06
C GLU A 230 2.12 23.35 3.60
N GLN A 231 1.77 22.09 3.32
CA GLN A 231 1.32 21.62 2.01
C GLN A 231 -0.14 22.01 1.70
N ILE A 232 -0.90 22.49 2.69
CA ILE A 232 -2.29 22.93 2.59
C ILE A 232 -2.37 24.45 2.82
N ARG A 233 -2.90 25.15 1.83
CA ARG A 233 -3.27 26.57 1.92
C ARG A 233 -4.60 26.72 2.64
N LEU A 234 -4.57 27.46 3.74
CA LEU A 234 -5.74 27.75 4.57
C LEU A 234 -6.27 29.17 4.29
N THR A 235 -7.59 29.29 4.12
CA THR A 235 -8.27 30.60 4.04
C THR A 235 -9.53 30.62 4.89
N GLY A 236 -10.00 31.81 5.26
CA GLY A 236 -11.18 31.97 6.11
C GLY A 236 -10.89 31.57 7.56
N GLY A 237 -11.79 30.80 8.19
CA GLY A 237 -11.65 30.37 9.59
C GLY A 237 -10.96 29.02 9.77
N ALA A 238 -10.23 28.53 8.77
CA ALA A 238 -9.50 27.26 8.84
C ALA A 238 -8.23 27.40 9.69
N THR A 239 -8.08 26.56 10.73
CA THR A 239 -6.94 26.61 11.65
C THR A 239 -6.47 25.21 12.07
N PRO A 240 -5.15 24.92 12.03
CA PRO A 240 -4.61 23.71 12.63
C PRO A 240 -4.86 23.72 14.14
N VAL A 241 -5.33 22.59 14.67
CA VAL A 241 -5.49 22.37 16.10
C VAL A 241 -4.79 21.05 16.39
N ASN A 242 -3.55 21.14 16.90
CA ASN A 242 -2.69 19.97 17.11
C ASN A 242 -2.60 19.11 15.83
N ASN A 243 -3.10 17.87 15.80
CA ASN A 243 -3.00 16.96 14.65
C ASN A 243 -4.25 16.90 13.74
N PHE A 244 -5.21 17.81 13.87
CA PHE A 244 -6.36 17.93 12.97
C PHE A 244 -6.53 19.37 12.50
N LEU A 245 -7.30 19.55 11.42
CA LEU A 245 -7.63 20.86 10.88
C LEU A 245 -9.07 21.22 11.19
N ARG A 246 -9.25 22.29 11.95
CA ARG A 246 -10.57 22.84 12.24
C ARG A 246 -10.97 23.79 11.12
N LEU A 247 -12.09 23.49 10.46
CA LEU A 247 -12.71 24.35 9.46
C LEU A 247 -13.92 25.02 10.10
N ALA A 248 -13.75 26.23 10.63
CA ALA A 248 -14.82 26.99 11.26
C ALA A 248 -15.30 28.14 10.35
N PRO A 249 -16.59 28.54 10.38
CA PRO A 249 -17.07 29.67 9.60
C PRO A 249 -16.27 30.94 9.86
N SER A 250 -15.91 31.67 8.81
CA SER A 250 -15.17 32.93 8.95
C SER A 250 -16.10 34.12 9.21
N THR A 251 -15.57 35.14 9.89
CA THR A 251 -16.22 36.45 9.95
C THR A 251 -15.89 37.27 8.70
N GLY A 252 -16.90 37.81 8.01
CA GLY A 252 -16.68 38.74 6.89
C GLY A 252 -16.78 38.16 5.47
N ASN A 253 -17.56 37.07 5.28
CA ASN A 253 -17.84 36.45 3.98
C ASN A 253 -16.64 35.84 3.23
N VAL A 254 -15.50 35.64 3.88
CA VAL A 254 -14.38 34.89 3.28
C VAL A 254 -14.72 33.39 3.39
N PRO A 255 -14.81 32.63 2.29
CA PRO A 255 -15.07 31.20 2.42
C PRO A 255 -13.97 30.51 3.23
N THR A 256 -14.35 29.63 4.15
CA THR A 256 -13.41 28.74 4.84
C THR A 256 -13.01 27.60 3.92
N ARG A 257 -11.70 27.49 3.68
CA ARG A 257 -11.12 26.59 2.69
C ARG A 257 -9.80 26.02 3.17
N ALA A 258 -9.52 24.79 2.76
CA ALA A 258 -8.27 24.10 2.97
C ALA A 258 -7.93 23.32 1.69
N PHE A 259 -7.02 23.86 0.88
CA PHE A 259 -6.68 23.29 -0.43
C PHE A 259 -5.20 22.97 -0.49
N LEU A 260 -4.83 21.93 -1.23
CA LEU A 260 -3.43 21.67 -1.50
C LEU A 260 -2.78 22.89 -2.16
N ALA A 261 -1.56 23.20 -1.72
CA ALA A 261 -0.76 24.25 -2.31
C ALA A 261 -0.35 23.91 -3.76
N GLU A 262 -0.24 22.61 -4.04
CA GLU A 262 0.05 22.00 -5.33
C GLU A 262 -1.19 21.97 -6.24
N THR A 263 -0.94 22.08 -7.53
CA THR A 263 -1.93 21.95 -8.61
C THR A 263 -1.61 20.70 -9.41
N PHE A 264 -2.63 19.99 -9.84
CA PHE A 264 -2.52 18.71 -10.54
C PHE A 264 -2.95 18.90 -11.99
N ALA A 265 -2.23 18.29 -12.94
CA ALA A 265 -2.68 18.29 -14.31
C ALA A 265 -3.89 17.38 -14.44
N VAL A 266 -4.89 17.83 -15.19
CA VAL A 266 -6.05 17.03 -15.56
C VAL A 266 -5.98 16.82 -17.05
N ASP A 267 -5.73 15.60 -17.46
CA ASP A 267 -5.76 15.15 -18.85
C ASP A 267 -6.89 14.11 -19.04
N PRO A 268 -7.16 13.64 -20.27
CA PRO A 268 -8.27 12.73 -20.52
C PRO A 268 -8.22 11.39 -19.77
N ASN A 269 -7.06 10.94 -19.29
CA ASN A 269 -6.95 9.70 -18.49
C ASN A 269 -6.69 9.99 -17.01
N PHE A 270 -6.80 11.25 -16.58
CA PHE A 270 -6.55 11.65 -15.21
C PHE A 270 -7.41 10.84 -14.25
N SER A 271 -6.78 10.12 -13.34
CA SER A 271 -7.46 9.31 -12.33
C SER A 271 -7.01 9.76 -10.95
N PHE A 272 -7.88 9.64 -9.96
CA PHE A 272 -7.47 9.90 -8.58
C PHE A 272 -8.21 9.00 -7.59
N GLN A 273 -7.58 8.82 -6.44
CA GLN A 273 -8.16 8.19 -5.26
C GLN A 273 -7.90 9.11 -4.08
N SER A 274 -8.95 9.47 -3.36
CA SER A 274 -8.87 10.30 -2.17
C SER A 274 -9.51 9.55 -1.00
N ARG A 275 -8.81 9.47 0.13
CA ARG A 275 -9.33 8.97 1.40
C ARG A 275 -9.21 10.07 2.42
N PHE A 276 -10.28 10.41 3.12
CA PHE A 276 -10.20 11.37 4.20
C PHE A 276 -11.09 10.97 5.38
N GLU A 277 -10.65 11.37 6.56
CA GLU A 277 -11.44 11.24 7.77
C GLU A 277 -11.85 12.62 8.23
N PHE A 278 -13.12 12.78 8.56
CA PHE A 278 -13.68 14.05 8.99
C PHE A 278 -14.68 13.83 10.11
N ARG A 279 -14.97 14.90 10.84
CA ARG A 279 -16.02 14.93 11.85
C ARG A 279 -16.87 16.17 11.64
N LEU A 280 -18.19 15.99 11.68
CA LEU A 280 -19.12 17.11 11.75
C LEU A 280 -19.62 17.28 13.20
N PRO A 281 -19.64 18.51 13.74
CA PRO A 281 -20.20 18.75 15.06
C PRO A 281 -21.66 18.31 15.14
N PRO A 282 -22.16 17.91 16.32
CA PRO A 282 -23.56 17.56 16.50
C PRO A 282 -24.52 18.65 16.01
N VAL A 283 -25.64 18.23 15.41
CA VAL A 283 -26.70 19.09 14.82
C VAL A 283 -27.31 20.16 15.74
N PRO A 284 -27.26 20.12 17.10
CA PRO A 284 -27.72 21.23 17.93
C PRO A 284 -27.07 22.58 17.58
N ASN A 285 -25.90 22.55 16.90
CA ASN A 285 -25.25 23.71 16.31
C ASN A 285 -25.59 23.77 14.80
N ALA A 286 -26.42 24.73 14.38
CA ALA A 286 -27.05 24.82 13.04
C ALA A 286 -26.09 25.02 11.84
N LEU A 287 -24.79 24.80 12.00
CA LEU A 287 -23.76 25.11 11.02
C LEU A 287 -22.88 23.90 10.70
N SER A 288 -23.29 22.65 10.87
CA SER A 288 -22.43 21.50 10.51
C SER A 288 -22.50 21.15 9.03
N GLY A 289 -21.37 20.81 8.41
CA GLY A 289 -21.29 20.41 6.99
C GLY A 289 -19.88 20.53 6.40
N LEU A 290 -19.60 19.74 5.37
CA LEU A 290 -18.31 19.68 4.67
C LEU A 290 -18.53 19.45 3.18
N ALA A 291 -17.60 19.93 2.35
CA ALA A 291 -17.52 19.57 0.94
C ALA A 291 -16.07 19.21 0.60
N PHE A 292 -15.88 18.03 0.00
CA PHE A 292 -14.65 17.71 -0.74
C PHE A 292 -14.79 18.28 -2.15
N GLN A 293 -13.84 19.09 -2.57
CA GLN A 293 -13.97 19.93 -3.76
C GLN A 293 -12.77 19.78 -4.69
N ILE A 294 -13.08 19.71 -5.99
CA ILE A 294 -12.14 19.76 -7.10
C ILE A 294 -12.48 21.00 -7.91
N GLU A 295 -11.53 21.91 -8.02
CA GLU A 295 -11.72 23.18 -8.72
C GLU A 295 -10.60 23.47 -9.71
N PRO A 296 -10.81 24.38 -10.68
CA PRO A 296 -9.72 24.84 -11.54
C PRO A 296 -8.57 25.42 -10.71
N ALA A 297 -7.34 25.33 -11.21
CA ALA A 297 -6.14 25.80 -10.50
C ALA A 297 -6.15 27.29 -10.11
N VAL A 298 -7.03 28.09 -10.71
CA VAL A 298 -7.30 29.46 -10.25
C VAL A 298 -8.24 29.38 -9.05
N ALA A 299 -7.68 29.57 -7.85
CA ALA A 299 -8.39 29.39 -6.59
C ALA A 299 -9.78 30.07 -6.55
N GLY A 300 -10.82 29.28 -6.25
CA GLY A 300 -12.20 29.74 -6.11
C GLY A 300 -12.93 29.97 -7.44
N SER A 301 -12.38 29.49 -8.55
CA SER A 301 -13.04 29.54 -9.86
C SER A 301 -14.13 28.48 -9.99
N THR A 302 -15.14 28.80 -10.79
CA THR A 302 -16.25 27.90 -11.14
C THR A 302 -16.26 27.63 -12.65
N PRO A 303 -16.78 26.48 -13.12
CA PRO A 303 -17.45 25.46 -12.32
C PRO A 303 -16.44 24.60 -11.53
N SER A 304 -16.85 24.19 -10.33
CA SER A 304 -16.08 23.25 -9.50
C SER A 304 -16.97 22.08 -9.08
N LEU A 305 -16.40 20.88 -9.04
CA LEU A 305 -17.10 19.69 -8.59
C LEU A 305 -16.98 19.59 -7.06
N ALA A 306 -18.12 19.46 -6.38
CA ALA A 306 -18.13 19.33 -4.93
C ALA A 306 -18.97 18.12 -4.51
N LEU A 307 -18.39 17.28 -3.66
CA LEU A 307 -19.08 16.25 -2.92
C LEU A 307 -19.42 16.78 -1.53
N THR A 308 -20.69 17.08 -1.29
CA THR A 308 -21.17 17.71 -0.06
C THR A 308 -21.74 16.70 0.91
N PHE A 309 -21.50 16.96 2.21
CA PHE A 309 -21.99 16.20 3.35
C PHE A 309 -22.89 17.13 4.16
N ASP A 310 -24.21 17.05 3.94
CA ASP A 310 -25.19 17.91 4.61
C ASP A 310 -25.97 17.11 5.67
N PRO A 311 -25.71 17.35 6.97
CA PRO A 311 -26.46 16.69 8.04
C PRO A 311 -27.86 17.28 8.24
N ILE A 312 -28.19 18.43 7.64
CA ILE A 312 -29.51 19.06 7.81
C ILE A 312 -30.54 18.25 7.02
N ALA A 313 -31.62 17.87 7.72
CA ALA A 313 -32.67 17.01 7.18
C ALA A 313 -33.11 17.44 5.76
N PRO A 314 -32.94 16.56 4.75
CA PRO A 314 -32.45 15.18 4.87
C PRO A 314 -30.91 15.06 5.01
N ASN A 315 -30.46 14.18 5.90
CA ASN A 315 -29.06 13.77 6.08
C ASN A 315 -28.51 13.19 4.77
N THR A 316 -27.80 13.99 3.98
CA THR A 316 -27.53 13.73 2.57
C THR A 316 -26.06 13.85 2.21
N VAL A 317 -25.68 13.04 1.23
CA VAL A 317 -24.46 13.24 0.45
C VAL A 317 -24.86 13.55 -0.99
N SER A 318 -24.31 14.63 -1.53
CA SER A 318 -24.68 15.12 -2.87
C SER A 318 -23.45 15.47 -3.67
N LEU A 319 -23.42 15.07 -4.94
CA LEU A 319 -22.46 15.57 -5.91
C LEU A 319 -23.08 16.77 -6.62
N ILE A 320 -22.44 17.91 -6.57
CA ILE A 320 -22.93 19.17 -7.14
C ILE A 320 -21.86 19.84 -8.00
N VAL A 321 -22.31 20.69 -8.93
CA VAL A 321 -21.44 21.64 -9.63
C VAL A 321 -21.67 23.02 -9.05
N GLU A 322 -20.71 23.51 -8.27
CA GLU A 322 -20.73 24.86 -7.72
C GLU A 322 -20.55 25.90 -8.84
N GLY A 323 -21.34 26.98 -8.79
CA GLY A 323 -21.43 27.98 -9.86
C GLY A 323 -22.52 27.74 -10.92
N ALA A 324 -23.22 26.59 -10.86
CA ALA A 324 -24.43 26.31 -11.64
C ALA A 324 -25.70 26.41 -10.76
N ALA A 325 -26.90 26.22 -11.34
CA ALA A 325 -28.13 26.11 -10.54
C ALA A 325 -27.99 24.96 -9.52
N PRO A 326 -28.52 25.10 -8.28
CA PRO A 326 -28.18 24.22 -7.14
C PRO A 326 -28.91 22.87 -7.17
N THR A 327 -28.93 22.21 -8.32
CA THR A 327 -29.46 20.85 -8.48
C THR A 327 -28.31 19.85 -8.39
N PRO A 328 -28.35 18.90 -7.44
CA PRO A 328 -27.38 17.83 -7.39
C PRO A 328 -27.36 17.01 -8.68
N LEU A 329 -26.15 16.66 -9.14
CA LEU A 329 -25.93 15.70 -10.21
C LEU A 329 -26.41 14.30 -9.80
N VAL A 330 -26.09 13.93 -8.56
CA VAL A 330 -26.57 12.73 -7.89
C VAL A 330 -26.62 12.98 -6.38
N GLN A 331 -27.58 12.38 -5.68
CA GLN A 331 -27.75 12.51 -4.24
C GLN A 331 -28.20 11.19 -3.63
N ALA A 332 -27.71 10.90 -2.43
CA ALA A 332 -28.15 9.78 -1.59
C ALA A 332 -28.39 10.25 -0.15
N THR A 333 -29.28 9.56 0.55
CA THR A 333 -29.37 9.68 2.00
C THR A 333 -28.18 8.94 2.60
N ALA A 334 -27.42 9.61 3.47
CA ALA A 334 -26.33 8.95 4.17
C ALA A 334 -26.91 7.87 5.12
N PRO A 335 -26.38 6.63 5.09
CA PRO A 335 -26.83 5.55 5.98
C PRO A 335 -26.38 5.75 7.43
N LEU A 336 -25.53 6.75 7.68
CA LEU A 336 -24.92 7.10 8.95
C LEU A 336 -25.33 8.52 9.35
N GLU A 337 -25.43 8.80 10.64
CA GLU A 337 -25.63 10.16 11.16
C GLU A 337 -24.37 11.00 10.92
N LEU A 338 -24.41 11.89 9.93
CA LEU A 338 -23.24 12.67 9.50
C LEU A 338 -22.72 13.59 10.62
N ALA A 339 -23.64 14.20 11.36
CA ALA A 339 -23.35 15.09 12.50
C ALA A 339 -23.52 14.37 13.83
N SER A 340 -22.88 13.20 13.96
CA SER A 340 -22.81 12.46 15.23
C SER A 340 -21.75 13.01 16.20
N GLY A 341 -20.89 13.93 15.75
CA GLY A 341 -19.69 14.33 16.49
C GLY A 341 -18.61 13.25 16.51
N ARG A 342 -18.73 12.21 15.67
CA ARG A 342 -17.76 11.12 15.57
C ARG A 342 -17.00 11.18 14.23
N PRO A 343 -15.77 10.64 14.17
CA PRO A 343 -15.05 10.48 12.92
C PRO A 343 -15.83 9.62 11.91
N LEU A 344 -15.85 10.05 10.66
CA LEU A 344 -16.33 9.32 9.50
C LEU A 344 -15.19 9.23 8.48
N THR A 345 -15.09 8.08 7.80
CA THR A 345 -14.12 7.87 6.72
C THR A 345 -14.84 7.88 5.39
N ALA A 346 -14.31 8.66 4.45
CA ALA A 346 -14.81 8.80 3.10
C ALA A 346 -13.74 8.40 2.08
N TRP A 347 -14.17 7.79 0.98
CA TRP A 347 -13.33 7.53 -0.19
C TRP A 347 -13.99 8.11 -1.43
N VAL A 348 -13.20 8.74 -2.28
CA VAL A 348 -13.60 9.26 -3.58
C VAL A 348 -12.63 8.74 -4.61
N ASP A 349 -13.11 7.89 -5.49
CA ASP A 349 -12.34 7.33 -6.60
C ASP A 349 -12.87 7.93 -7.90
N TYR A 350 -11.98 8.34 -8.79
CA TYR A 350 -12.31 8.74 -10.15
C TYR A 350 -11.41 8.00 -11.13
N ASN A 351 -12.05 7.34 -12.11
CA ASN A 351 -11.38 6.67 -13.20
C ASN A 351 -11.53 7.51 -14.47
N GLY A 352 -10.45 8.16 -14.90
CA GLY A 352 -10.43 8.99 -16.11
C GLY A 352 -10.68 8.21 -17.39
N PHE A 353 -10.38 6.90 -17.43
CA PHE A 353 -10.65 6.07 -18.62
C PHE A 353 -12.14 5.83 -18.85
N THR A 354 -12.95 5.85 -17.78
CA THR A 354 -14.40 5.57 -17.84
C THR A 354 -15.25 6.76 -17.43
N ASP A 355 -14.63 7.89 -17.09
CA ASP A 355 -15.26 9.06 -16.47
C ASP A 355 -16.08 8.74 -15.21
N GLN A 356 -15.77 7.64 -14.53
CA GLN A 356 -16.59 7.17 -13.42
C GLN A 356 -16.05 7.67 -12.09
N LEU A 357 -16.85 8.47 -11.39
CA LEU A 357 -16.62 8.85 -10.00
C LEU A 357 -17.44 7.97 -9.06
N SER A 358 -16.82 7.43 -8.03
CA SER A 358 -17.45 6.58 -7.02
C SER A 358 -17.12 7.06 -5.61
N PHE A 359 -18.14 7.12 -4.76
CA PHE A 359 -18.02 7.60 -3.39
C PHE A 359 -18.44 6.53 -2.37
N PHE A 360 -17.69 6.42 -1.29
CA PHE A 360 -17.89 5.47 -0.21
C PHE A 360 -17.84 6.18 1.13
N LEU A 361 -18.68 5.75 2.09
CA LEU A 361 -18.77 6.33 3.43
C LEU A 361 -18.84 5.23 4.48
N SER A 362 -18.06 5.37 5.55
CA SER A 362 -18.01 4.43 6.67
C SER A 362 -17.81 5.17 7.99
N ASN A 363 -18.30 4.61 9.09
CA ASN A 363 -17.94 5.00 10.45
C ASN A 363 -16.74 4.19 10.99
N THR A 364 -16.11 3.38 10.14
CA THR A 364 -14.89 2.64 10.44
C THR A 364 -13.81 2.93 9.39
N PRO A 365 -12.53 2.62 9.68
CA PRO A 365 -11.47 2.71 8.68
C PRO A 365 -11.61 1.73 7.51
N ALA A 366 -12.52 0.76 7.60
CA ALA A 366 -12.77 -0.21 6.54
C ALA A 366 -13.68 0.37 5.46
N ARG A 367 -13.24 0.23 4.21
CA ARG A 367 -13.99 0.68 3.02
C ARG A 367 -15.16 -0.27 2.73
N PRO A 368 -16.39 0.24 2.53
CA PRO A 368 -17.51 -0.56 2.06
C PRO A 368 -17.24 -1.19 0.70
N SER A 369 -17.77 -2.40 0.45
CA SER A 369 -17.63 -3.08 -0.85
C SER A 369 -18.42 -2.42 -1.99
N ALA A 370 -19.49 -1.70 -1.66
CA ALA A 370 -20.32 -0.99 -2.63
C ALA A 370 -20.23 0.53 -2.41
N PRO A 371 -20.19 1.33 -3.49
CA PRO A 371 -20.25 2.77 -3.38
C PRO A 371 -21.63 3.21 -2.87
N LEU A 372 -21.65 4.26 -2.04
CA LEU A 372 -22.90 4.94 -1.69
C LEU A 372 -23.46 5.69 -2.91
N LEU A 373 -22.57 6.26 -3.72
CA LEU A 373 -22.91 7.06 -4.90
C LEU A 373 -21.93 6.77 -6.03
N SER A 374 -22.41 6.80 -7.26
CA SER A 374 -21.55 6.80 -8.45
C SER A 374 -22.14 7.69 -9.53
N TYR A 375 -21.29 8.36 -10.29
CA TYR A 375 -21.70 9.30 -11.33
C TYR A 375 -20.66 9.38 -12.44
N ALA A 376 -21.11 9.47 -13.69
CA ALA A 376 -20.24 9.68 -14.83
C ALA A 376 -20.02 11.18 -15.06
N VAL A 377 -18.78 11.66 -14.97
CA VAL A 377 -18.41 13.07 -15.10
C VAL A 377 -17.11 13.20 -15.89
N ASP A 378 -17.15 14.01 -16.95
CA ASP A 378 -15.94 14.44 -17.67
C ASP A 378 -15.26 15.54 -16.84
N LEU A 379 -14.26 15.15 -16.05
CA LEU A 379 -13.61 16.05 -15.12
C LEU A 379 -12.78 17.11 -15.86
N LEU A 380 -12.12 16.73 -16.96
CA LEU A 380 -11.33 17.65 -17.79
C LEU A 380 -12.21 18.77 -18.37
N ALA A 381 -13.37 18.42 -18.94
CA ALA A 381 -14.29 19.41 -19.47
C ALA A 381 -14.89 20.31 -18.38
N LEU A 382 -14.97 19.82 -17.15
CA LEU A 382 -15.53 20.56 -16.02
C LEU A 382 -14.53 21.54 -15.39
N VAL A 383 -13.38 21.06 -14.92
CA VAL A 383 -12.42 21.89 -14.16
C VAL A 383 -11.27 22.42 -15.00
N GLY A 384 -11.13 21.98 -16.25
CA GLY A 384 -10.04 22.37 -17.14
C GLY A 384 -8.75 21.57 -16.90
N PRO A 385 -7.65 21.93 -17.56
CA PRO A 385 -6.43 21.11 -17.65
C PRO A 385 -5.55 21.11 -16.39
N GLN A 386 -5.94 21.88 -15.37
CA GLN A 386 -5.19 22.05 -14.13
C GLN A 386 -6.21 22.23 -12.99
N ALA A 387 -6.12 21.40 -11.96
CA ALA A 387 -7.06 21.39 -10.85
C ALA A 387 -6.37 21.47 -9.48
N GLN A 388 -7.12 21.92 -8.49
CA GLN A 388 -6.77 21.84 -7.08
C GLN A 388 -7.81 21.02 -6.33
N PHE A 389 -7.33 20.28 -5.35
CA PHE A 389 -8.15 19.51 -4.44
C PHE A 389 -8.16 20.19 -3.08
N GLY A 390 -9.28 20.06 -2.38
CA GLY A 390 -9.39 20.57 -1.04
C GLY A 390 -10.75 20.37 -0.43
N PHE A 391 -10.94 21.09 0.66
CA PHE A 391 -12.17 21.10 1.42
C PHE A 391 -12.69 22.51 1.57
N THR A 392 -14.02 22.62 1.51
CA THR A 392 -14.73 23.81 1.96
C THR A 392 -15.81 23.40 2.93
N THR A 393 -16.24 24.34 3.77
CA THR A 393 -17.44 24.15 4.58
C THR A 393 -18.67 24.79 3.95
N ARG A 394 -18.59 25.19 2.68
CA ARG A 394 -19.73 25.77 2.00
C ARG A 394 -20.59 24.64 1.45
N VAL A 395 -21.80 24.54 1.99
CA VAL A 395 -22.81 23.58 1.51
C VAL A 395 -24.05 24.38 1.12
N ASN A 396 -24.44 24.29 -0.15
CA ASN A 396 -25.58 25.03 -0.72
C ASN A 396 -25.48 26.55 -0.45
N GLY A 397 -24.29 27.13 -0.61
CA GLY A 397 -24.04 28.56 -0.40
C GLY A 397 -23.97 29.02 1.06
N THR A 398 -24.17 28.14 2.03
CA THR A 398 -24.08 28.45 3.47
C THR A 398 -22.78 27.91 4.04
N GLU A 399 -22.04 28.74 4.78
CA GLU A 399 -20.80 28.33 5.43
C GLU A 399 -21.06 27.54 6.71
N ARG A 400 -20.32 26.44 6.89
CA ARG A 400 -20.51 25.43 7.94
C ARG A 400 -19.22 25.20 8.73
N SER A 401 -19.24 24.20 9.61
CA SER A 401 -18.13 23.73 10.43
C SER A 401 -17.91 22.24 10.26
N ALA A 402 -16.63 21.88 10.26
CA ALA A 402 -16.14 20.51 10.21
C ALA A 402 -14.72 20.46 10.78
N ASP A 403 -14.31 19.30 11.26
CA ASP A 403 -12.90 19.00 11.53
C ASP A 403 -12.42 17.97 10.49
N LEU A 404 -11.31 18.25 9.82
CA LEU A 404 -10.61 17.32 8.93
C LEU A 404 -9.50 16.65 9.74
N LEU A 405 -9.60 15.34 9.87
CA LEU A 405 -8.71 14.57 10.73
C LEU A 405 -7.54 14.03 9.93
N SER A 406 -7.78 13.39 8.78
CA SER A 406 -6.73 12.91 7.87
C SER A 406 -7.14 13.11 6.44
N TRP A 407 -6.15 13.16 5.56
CA TRP A 407 -6.40 13.21 4.14
C TRP A 407 -5.26 12.57 3.36
N GLN A 408 -5.62 11.67 2.46
CA GLN A 408 -4.76 11.06 1.47
C GLN A 408 -5.35 11.34 0.09
N LEU A 409 -4.49 11.67 -0.87
CA LEU A 409 -4.84 11.83 -2.27
C LEU A 409 -3.72 11.20 -3.09
N SER A 410 -4.08 10.32 -4.01
CA SER A 410 -3.20 9.78 -5.04
C SER A 410 -3.78 10.17 -6.38
N THR A 411 -3.03 10.87 -7.22
CA THR A 411 -3.44 11.20 -8.59
C THR A 411 -2.57 10.44 -9.59
N THR A 412 -3.08 10.25 -10.79
CA THR A 412 -2.36 9.66 -11.92
C THR A 412 -2.73 10.44 -13.17
N GLU A 413 -1.76 11.15 -13.74
CA GLU A 413 -1.91 12.00 -14.93
C GLU A 413 -0.98 11.53 -16.06
N THR A 414 -1.40 11.61 -17.32
CA THR A 414 -0.59 11.42 -18.53
C THR A 414 -0.12 12.78 -19.09
N SER A 415 1.04 13.29 -18.59
CA SER A 415 1.94 14.41 -19.05
C SER A 415 1.72 15.85 -18.54
N ALA A 416 2.76 16.67 -18.23
CA ALA A 416 4.01 16.96 -18.95
C ALA A 416 5.09 17.61 -18.04
N GLY A 417 6.27 16.99 -17.87
CA GLY A 417 7.41 17.61 -17.17
C GLY A 417 8.65 16.72 -17.08
N THR A 418 9.77 17.24 -17.56
CA THR A 418 11.20 16.80 -17.51
C THR A 418 11.53 15.42 -16.90
N PRO A 419 12.30 14.55 -17.59
CA PRO A 419 12.56 13.18 -17.16
C PRO A 419 13.43 13.16 -15.90
N THR A 420 12.84 12.76 -14.78
CA THR A 420 13.56 12.19 -13.65
C THR A 420 13.17 10.72 -13.53
N THR A 421 14.16 9.88 -13.80
CA THR A 421 14.17 8.42 -13.68
C THR A 421 13.54 7.95 -12.37
N THR A 422 12.35 7.32 -12.44
CA THR A 422 11.86 6.45 -11.36
C THR A 422 10.86 5.43 -11.91
N PHE A 423 10.91 4.23 -11.31
CA PHE A 423 10.61 2.92 -11.86
C PHE A 423 9.11 2.53 -11.86
N PHE A 424 8.74 1.63 -12.77
CA PHE A 424 7.40 1.05 -12.98
C PHE A 424 6.88 0.29 -11.75
N ASN A 425 5.60 0.49 -11.41
CA ASN A 425 5.00 -0.07 -10.20
C ASN A 425 3.67 -0.81 -10.52
N PHE A 426 3.73 -2.07 -10.96
CA PHE A 426 2.57 -2.96 -11.01
C PHE A 426 2.35 -3.69 -9.68
N ASP A 427 1.61 -3.10 -8.73
CA ASP A 427 1.29 -3.79 -7.48
C ASP A 427 0.14 -4.80 -7.66
N LEU A 428 0.49 -6.05 -7.95
CA LEU A 428 -0.42 -7.19 -8.05
C LEU A 428 -0.73 -7.87 -6.71
N THR A 429 -0.37 -7.30 -5.55
CA THR A 429 -0.86 -7.82 -4.26
C THR A 429 -2.40 -7.83 -4.16
N GLN A 430 -3.10 -7.08 -5.01
CA GLN A 430 -4.57 -7.08 -5.10
C GLN A 430 -5.18 -8.36 -5.73
N ARG A 431 -4.42 -9.21 -6.44
CA ARG A 431 -4.98 -10.41 -7.10
C ARG A 431 -5.15 -11.63 -6.17
N VAL A 432 -4.30 -11.76 -5.14
CA VAL A 432 -4.44 -12.80 -4.11
C VAL A 432 -5.69 -12.57 -3.24
N ALA A 433 -6.08 -11.31 -3.04
CA ALA A 433 -7.27 -10.96 -2.28
C ALA A 433 -8.58 -11.27 -3.06
N ALA A 434 -8.63 -11.01 -4.37
CA ALA A 434 -9.86 -11.16 -5.16
C ALA A 434 -10.34 -12.61 -5.31
N ALA A 435 -9.42 -13.59 -5.38
CA ALA A 435 -9.74 -15.02 -5.47
C ALA A 435 -10.38 -15.58 -4.17
N TRP A 436 -10.14 -14.95 -3.02
CA TRP A 436 -10.78 -15.32 -1.75
C TRP A 436 -12.17 -14.71 -1.55
N PHE A 437 -12.53 -13.65 -2.27
CA PHE A 437 -13.78 -12.90 -2.07
C PHE A 437 -14.80 -13.00 -3.22
N GLY A 438 -14.52 -13.76 -4.28
CA GLY A 438 -15.51 -14.07 -5.33
C GLY A 438 -15.96 -12.87 -6.17
N VAL A 439 -15.05 -11.91 -6.42
CA VAL A 439 -15.29 -10.74 -7.28
C VAL A 439 -14.91 -11.07 -8.72
N GLU A 440 -15.77 -10.73 -9.68
CA GLU A 440 -15.49 -10.89 -11.11
C GLU A 440 -14.35 -9.94 -11.54
N LEU A 441 -13.27 -10.48 -12.12
CA LEU A 441 -12.04 -9.76 -12.41
C LEU A 441 -12.13 -8.98 -13.74
N PRO A 442 -11.46 -7.81 -13.87
CA PRO A 442 -11.32 -7.13 -15.15
C PRO A 442 -10.57 -7.99 -16.17
N ALA A 443 -10.81 -7.73 -17.46
CA ALA A 443 -10.19 -8.46 -18.57
C ALA A 443 -8.66 -8.43 -18.49
N ILE A 444 -8.04 -9.55 -18.85
CA ILE A 444 -6.58 -9.67 -18.91
C ILE A 444 -6.05 -8.63 -19.90
N PRO A 445 -5.05 -7.79 -19.54
CA PRO A 445 -4.46 -6.87 -20.49
C PRO A 445 -3.89 -7.66 -21.67
N SER A 446 -4.31 -7.29 -22.88
CA SER A 446 -3.73 -7.84 -24.11
C SER A 446 -2.40 -7.19 -24.45
N THR A 447 -2.09 -6.02 -23.89
CA THR A 447 -0.93 -5.22 -24.27
C THR A 447 -0.29 -4.55 -23.06
N VAL A 448 1.04 -4.64 -22.92
CA VAL A 448 1.82 -3.90 -21.91
C VAL A 448 3.09 -3.36 -22.57
N GLY A 449 3.40 -2.08 -22.35
CA GLY A 449 4.57 -1.43 -22.97
C GLY A 449 4.53 -1.35 -24.51
N GLY A 450 3.35 -1.52 -25.11
CA GLY A 450 3.19 -1.63 -26.57
C GLY A 450 3.36 -3.06 -27.09
N LEU A 451 3.78 -4.03 -26.28
CA LEU A 451 3.85 -5.43 -26.68
C LEU A 451 2.51 -6.12 -26.48
N ASP A 452 2.03 -6.85 -27.48
CA ASP A 452 0.93 -7.80 -27.33
C ASP A 452 1.40 -9.00 -26.48
N PHE A 453 0.87 -9.10 -25.26
CA PHE A 453 1.22 -10.15 -24.31
C PHE A 453 0.70 -11.53 -24.72
N THR A 454 -0.35 -11.57 -25.54
CA THR A 454 -0.83 -12.83 -26.08
C THR A 454 0.12 -13.37 -27.16
N ALA A 455 0.87 -12.50 -27.83
CA ALA A 455 1.92 -12.88 -28.76
C ALA A 455 3.25 -13.25 -28.07
N LEU A 456 3.52 -12.68 -26.88
CA LEU A 456 4.71 -12.96 -26.07
C LEU A 456 4.62 -14.24 -25.23
N PHE A 457 3.41 -14.76 -25.04
CA PHE A 457 3.16 -15.88 -24.14
C PHE A 457 2.90 -17.18 -24.91
N ASP A 458 3.65 -18.23 -24.57
CA ASP A 458 3.45 -19.58 -25.10
C ASP A 458 2.82 -20.47 -24.03
N GLU A 459 1.50 -20.68 -24.15
CA GLU A 459 0.71 -21.51 -23.25
C GLU A 459 1.23 -22.95 -23.15
N ALA A 460 1.60 -23.57 -24.27
CA ALA A 460 1.99 -24.98 -24.31
C ALA A 460 3.40 -25.20 -23.73
N LEU A 461 4.30 -24.24 -23.94
CA LEU A 461 5.63 -24.23 -23.35
C LEU A 461 5.56 -23.92 -21.85
N TYR A 462 4.77 -22.92 -21.46
CA TYR A 462 4.62 -22.52 -20.07
C TYR A 462 4.05 -23.66 -19.20
N GLN A 463 2.99 -24.35 -19.66
CA GLN A 463 2.45 -25.51 -18.92
C GLN A 463 3.45 -26.66 -18.80
N ARG A 464 4.28 -26.88 -19.83
CA ARG A 464 5.27 -27.97 -19.88
C ARG A 464 6.45 -27.72 -18.96
N GLN A 465 6.91 -26.48 -18.90
CA GLN A 465 8.00 -26.05 -18.01
C GLN A 465 7.56 -25.93 -16.55
N ASN A 466 6.25 -25.78 -16.31
CA ASN A 466 5.66 -25.56 -14.99
C ASN A 466 4.59 -26.62 -14.65
N PRO A 467 4.99 -27.87 -14.30
CA PRO A 467 4.05 -28.95 -14.01
C PRO A 467 3.11 -28.67 -12.83
N ASP A 468 3.55 -27.84 -11.88
CA ASP A 468 2.77 -27.34 -10.75
C ASP A 468 1.60 -26.45 -11.22
N VAL A 469 1.85 -25.60 -12.20
CA VAL A 469 0.81 -24.77 -12.84
C VAL A 469 -0.17 -25.67 -13.59
N LEU A 470 0.32 -26.63 -14.38
CA LEU A 470 -0.53 -27.60 -15.08
C LEU A 470 -1.45 -28.37 -14.11
N ALA A 471 -0.94 -28.74 -12.93
CA ALA A 471 -1.76 -29.36 -11.89
C ALA A 471 -2.85 -28.40 -11.37
N ALA A 472 -2.53 -27.12 -11.15
CA ALA A 472 -3.49 -26.11 -10.71
C ALA A 472 -4.59 -25.84 -11.77
N LEU A 473 -4.25 -25.78 -13.06
CA LEU A 473 -5.23 -25.69 -14.15
C LEU A 473 -6.21 -26.87 -14.15
N ASN A 474 -5.71 -28.10 -13.98
CA ASN A 474 -6.55 -29.31 -13.96
C ASN A 474 -7.57 -29.31 -12.80
N THR A 475 -7.31 -28.54 -11.74
CA THR A 475 -8.23 -28.35 -10.61
C THR A 475 -9.18 -27.15 -10.78
N GLY A 476 -9.04 -26.39 -11.86
CA GLY A 476 -9.84 -25.19 -12.13
C GLY A 476 -9.42 -23.95 -11.32
N LEU A 477 -8.24 -23.96 -10.70
CA LEU A 477 -7.72 -22.80 -9.95
C LEU A 477 -7.34 -21.63 -10.87
N PHE A 478 -6.93 -21.94 -12.10
CA PHE A 478 -6.61 -20.97 -13.14
C PHE A 478 -7.32 -21.34 -14.43
N SER A 479 -7.74 -20.31 -15.17
CA SER A 479 -8.43 -20.50 -16.46
C SER A 479 -7.47 -20.86 -17.60
N SER A 480 -6.19 -20.49 -17.47
CA SER A 480 -5.09 -20.78 -18.40
C SER A 480 -3.73 -20.64 -17.71
N GLY A 481 -2.66 -21.10 -18.34
CA GLY A 481 -1.27 -20.83 -17.96
C GLY A 481 -0.96 -19.35 -18.10
N TYR A 482 -1.53 -18.67 -19.11
CA TYR A 482 -1.48 -17.22 -19.25
C TYR A 482 -2.06 -16.50 -18.04
N ASP A 483 -3.23 -16.95 -17.56
CA ASP A 483 -3.89 -16.45 -16.36
C ASP A 483 -3.03 -16.66 -15.10
N HIS A 484 -2.34 -17.78 -14.97
CA HIS A 484 -1.35 -17.94 -13.91
C HIS A 484 -0.16 -16.99 -14.09
N PHE A 485 0.39 -16.90 -15.30
CA PHE A 485 1.61 -16.14 -15.56
C PHE A 485 1.44 -14.66 -15.22
N ILE A 486 0.38 -14.01 -15.72
CA ILE A 486 0.08 -12.60 -15.43
C ILE A 486 -0.17 -12.34 -13.94
N GLN A 487 -0.61 -13.35 -13.18
CA GLN A 487 -0.90 -13.22 -11.74
C GLN A 487 0.35 -13.46 -10.88
N PHE A 488 1.17 -14.44 -11.25
CA PHE A 488 2.24 -14.98 -10.40
C PHE A 488 3.53 -15.26 -11.17
N GLY A 489 3.43 -15.83 -12.37
CA GLY A 489 4.60 -16.37 -13.08
C GLY A 489 5.75 -15.39 -13.31
N TRP A 490 5.45 -14.14 -13.70
CA TRP A 490 6.49 -13.14 -13.92
C TRP A 490 7.15 -12.62 -12.63
N LEU A 491 6.45 -12.72 -11.48
CA LEU A 491 7.00 -12.39 -10.16
C LEU A 491 7.86 -13.54 -9.62
N GLU A 492 7.52 -14.76 -9.99
CA GLU A 492 8.26 -15.97 -9.64
C GLU A 492 9.51 -16.17 -10.53
N GLY A 493 9.80 -15.25 -11.45
CA GLY A 493 10.93 -15.32 -12.37
C GLY A 493 10.78 -16.41 -13.43
N ARG A 494 9.55 -16.80 -13.77
CA ARG A 494 9.27 -17.80 -14.81
C ARG A 494 9.28 -17.14 -16.19
N ASN A 495 9.66 -17.89 -17.22
CA ASN A 495 9.70 -17.38 -18.59
C ASN A 495 8.33 -17.56 -19.28
N PRO A 496 7.77 -16.52 -19.92
CA PRO A 496 6.48 -16.61 -20.63
C PRO A 496 6.55 -17.38 -21.94
N SER A 497 7.73 -17.41 -22.56
CA SER A 497 8.01 -18.05 -23.83
C SER A 497 9.52 -18.29 -23.95
N SER A 498 9.92 -18.93 -25.04
CA SER A 498 11.33 -19.19 -25.34
C SER A 498 12.13 -17.94 -25.75
N ILE A 499 11.47 -16.87 -26.19
CA ILE A 499 12.15 -15.66 -26.67
C ILE A 499 12.54 -14.70 -25.54
N TYR A 500 11.98 -14.89 -24.34
CA TYR A 500 12.37 -14.17 -23.13
C TYR A 500 13.01 -15.13 -22.13
N ASP A 501 14.17 -14.75 -21.59
CA ASP A 501 14.88 -15.52 -20.57
C ASP A 501 15.28 -14.61 -19.40
N GLU A 502 14.55 -14.73 -18.29
CA GLU A 502 14.76 -13.97 -17.05
C GLU A 502 16.19 -14.13 -16.52
N THR A 503 16.73 -15.36 -16.57
CA THR A 503 18.07 -15.64 -16.04
C THR A 503 19.12 -14.97 -16.91
N PHE A 504 18.99 -15.09 -18.23
CA PHE A 504 19.86 -14.38 -19.17
C PHE A 504 19.76 -12.87 -19.00
N TYR A 505 18.53 -12.35 -18.88
CA TYR A 505 18.29 -10.91 -18.83
C TYR A 505 18.90 -10.29 -17.58
N LEU A 506 18.70 -10.89 -16.40
CA LEU A 506 19.33 -10.42 -15.17
C LEU A 506 20.85 -10.63 -15.16
N ALA A 507 21.36 -11.72 -15.76
CA ALA A 507 22.79 -11.98 -15.84
C ALA A 507 23.53 -10.99 -16.76
N THR A 508 22.85 -10.50 -17.80
CA THR A 508 23.43 -9.54 -18.75
C THR A 508 23.19 -8.09 -18.32
N GLN A 509 22.07 -7.80 -17.65
CA GLN A 509 21.64 -6.45 -17.28
C GLN A 509 21.91 -6.18 -15.79
N ALA A 510 23.15 -5.85 -15.44
CA ALA A 510 23.58 -5.71 -14.05
C ALA A 510 22.82 -4.64 -13.25
N ASP A 511 22.41 -3.55 -13.89
CA ASP A 511 21.60 -2.48 -13.30
C ASP A 511 20.18 -2.97 -12.95
N VAL A 512 19.57 -3.76 -13.85
CA VAL A 512 18.26 -4.37 -13.63
C VAL A 512 18.33 -5.41 -12.50
N ALA A 513 19.37 -6.25 -12.49
CA ALA A 513 19.59 -7.22 -11.41
C ALA A 513 19.74 -6.54 -10.04
N GLN A 514 20.44 -5.40 -9.96
CA GLN A 514 20.54 -4.61 -8.73
C GLN A 514 19.19 -4.00 -8.33
N ALA A 515 18.43 -3.47 -9.28
CA ALA A 515 17.11 -2.91 -9.01
C ALA A 515 16.11 -3.97 -8.52
N VAL A 516 16.20 -5.21 -9.03
CA VAL A 516 15.44 -6.36 -8.53
C VAL A 516 15.88 -6.75 -7.12
N ALA A 517 17.20 -6.87 -6.87
CA ALA A 517 17.73 -7.20 -5.55
C ALA A 517 17.37 -6.17 -4.47
N ASN A 518 17.26 -4.89 -4.85
CA ASN A 518 16.89 -3.79 -3.96
C ASN A 518 15.36 -3.57 -3.86
N GLY A 519 14.55 -4.40 -4.52
CA GLY A 519 13.08 -4.33 -4.48
C GLY A 519 12.49 -3.11 -5.19
N THR A 520 13.25 -2.43 -6.05
CA THR A 520 12.78 -1.30 -6.87
C THR A 520 12.09 -1.79 -8.15
N LEU A 521 12.50 -2.96 -8.64
CA LEU A 521 11.81 -3.76 -9.65
C LEU A 521 11.46 -5.12 -9.03
N ARG A 522 10.39 -5.74 -9.51
CA ARG A 522 9.95 -7.06 -9.05
C ARG A 522 10.58 -8.19 -9.85
N SER A 523 10.86 -7.97 -11.14
CA SER A 523 11.60 -8.92 -11.99
C SER A 523 12.29 -8.25 -13.17
N GLY A 524 13.18 -8.97 -13.83
CA GLY A 524 13.78 -8.58 -15.11
C GLY A 524 12.72 -8.46 -16.20
N PHE A 525 11.70 -9.33 -16.18
CA PHE A 525 10.59 -9.29 -17.12
C PHE A 525 9.81 -7.99 -17.02
N GLU A 526 9.51 -7.51 -15.80
CA GLU A 526 8.87 -6.20 -15.57
C GLU A 526 9.65 -5.07 -16.24
N HIS A 527 10.98 -5.09 -16.12
CA HIS A 527 11.83 -4.12 -16.81
C HIS A 527 11.79 -4.29 -18.32
N PHE A 528 11.90 -5.52 -18.83
CA PHE A 528 11.98 -5.76 -20.26
C PHE A 528 10.74 -5.26 -20.99
N VAL A 529 9.54 -5.66 -20.54
CA VAL A 529 8.27 -5.31 -21.17
C VAL A 529 7.89 -3.85 -20.99
N SER A 530 8.39 -3.19 -19.95
CA SER A 530 8.11 -1.77 -19.72
C SER A 530 9.07 -0.86 -20.47
N GLN A 531 10.37 -1.22 -20.53
CA GLN A 531 11.44 -0.34 -21.03
C GLN A 531 12.53 -1.08 -21.80
N GLY A 532 12.92 -2.27 -21.36
CA GLY A 532 14.09 -2.95 -21.90
C GLY A 532 14.04 -3.20 -23.40
N HIS A 533 12.88 -3.56 -23.94
CA HIS A 533 12.74 -3.72 -25.38
C HIS A 533 12.92 -2.39 -26.14
N ILE A 534 12.47 -1.27 -25.57
CA ILE A 534 12.61 0.09 -26.12
C ILE A 534 14.06 0.57 -26.02
N GLU A 535 14.74 0.23 -24.92
CA GLU A 535 16.17 0.51 -24.69
C GLU A 535 17.10 -0.30 -25.61
N GLY A 536 16.55 -1.19 -26.45
CA GLY A 536 17.33 -2.05 -27.34
C GLY A 536 18.01 -3.22 -26.63
N ARG A 537 17.57 -3.59 -25.42
CA ARG A 537 18.14 -4.71 -24.66
C ARG A 537 17.63 -6.03 -25.19
N ASP A 538 18.53 -6.99 -25.30
CA ASP A 538 18.21 -8.31 -25.83
C ASP A 538 17.46 -9.14 -24.77
N PRO A 539 16.25 -9.67 -25.04
CA PRO A 539 15.44 -10.40 -24.06
C PRO A 539 15.95 -11.79 -23.73
N SER A 540 16.76 -12.37 -24.61
CA SER A 540 17.30 -13.71 -24.48
C SER A 540 18.56 -13.84 -25.33
N SER A 541 19.26 -14.96 -25.16
CA SER A 541 20.33 -15.38 -26.05
C SER A 541 19.86 -15.82 -27.44
N LEU A 542 18.60 -15.60 -27.81
CA LEU A 542 18.05 -16.00 -29.11
C LEU A 542 17.70 -14.76 -29.95
N PHE A 543 17.28 -13.68 -29.30
CA PHE A 543 16.94 -12.44 -29.97
C PHE A 543 18.03 -11.39 -29.81
N SER A 544 18.47 -10.79 -30.92
CA SER A 544 19.27 -9.57 -30.87
C SER A 544 18.61 -8.43 -31.64
N GLN A 545 18.22 -7.38 -30.92
CA GLN A 545 17.52 -6.23 -31.49
C GLN A 545 18.37 -5.53 -32.55
N SER A 546 19.63 -5.27 -32.21
CA SER A 546 20.59 -4.61 -33.12
C SER A 546 20.82 -5.41 -34.41
N THR A 547 20.89 -6.73 -34.30
CA THR A 547 21.03 -7.63 -35.45
C THR A 547 19.76 -7.63 -36.30
N TYR A 548 18.59 -7.68 -35.66
CA TYR A 548 17.30 -7.63 -36.36
C TYR A 548 17.15 -6.36 -37.20
N LEU A 549 17.49 -5.20 -36.64
CA LEU A 549 17.45 -3.92 -37.35
C LEU A 549 18.47 -3.86 -38.49
N THR A 550 19.68 -4.42 -38.28
CA THR A 550 20.73 -4.45 -39.31
C THR A 550 20.32 -5.29 -40.52
N LEU A 551 19.66 -6.43 -40.26
CA LEU A 551 19.23 -7.36 -41.32
C LEU A 551 17.95 -6.91 -42.03
N ASN A 552 17.15 -6.06 -41.38
CA ASN A 552 15.90 -5.57 -41.93
C ASN A 552 15.90 -4.02 -41.92
N PRO A 553 16.57 -3.38 -42.90
CA PRO A 553 16.67 -1.93 -42.96
C PRO A 553 15.32 -1.22 -43.03
N ASP A 554 14.31 -1.85 -43.63
CA ASP A 554 12.94 -1.34 -43.65
C ASP A 554 12.29 -1.31 -42.26
N VAL A 555 12.62 -2.29 -41.41
CA VAL A 555 12.25 -2.27 -39.99
C VAL A 555 13.04 -1.20 -39.24
N ALA A 556 14.33 -1.05 -39.53
CA ALA A 556 15.14 0.02 -38.95
C ALA A 556 14.57 1.41 -39.29
N ASP A 557 14.12 1.61 -40.52
CA ASP A 557 13.44 2.83 -40.96
C ASP A 557 12.08 2.98 -40.26
N ALA A 558 11.30 1.90 -40.12
CA ALA A 558 10.01 1.91 -39.42
C ALA A 558 10.16 2.25 -37.93
N VAL A 559 11.14 1.66 -37.23
CA VAL A 559 11.45 1.97 -35.83
C VAL A 559 11.97 3.41 -35.70
N THR A 560 12.86 3.84 -36.58
CA THR A 560 13.38 5.23 -36.59
C THR A 560 12.26 6.25 -36.85
N SER A 561 11.26 5.88 -37.66
CA SER A 561 10.11 6.71 -37.98
C SER A 561 8.98 6.63 -36.94
N GLY A 562 9.14 5.81 -35.89
CA GLY A 562 8.16 5.63 -34.82
C GLY A 562 6.95 4.76 -35.19
N GLY A 563 7.04 3.95 -36.25
CA GLY A 563 6.02 2.97 -36.62
C GLY A 563 5.98 1.74 -35.70
N TYR A 564 7.10 1.45 -35.03
CA TYR A 564 7.24 0.49 -33.93
C TYR A 564 8.17 1.10 -32.88
N LEU A 565 7.93 0.86 -31.59
CA LEU A 565 8.75 1.31 -30.47
C LEU A 565 10.08 0.57 -30.38
N SER A 566 10.16 -0.66 -30.91
CA SER A 566 11.38 -1.46 -30.88
C SER A 566 11.48 -2.49 -32.00
N ALA A 567 12.70 -3.02 -32.18
CA ALA A 567 12.96 -4.15 -33.06
C ALA A 567 12.15 -5.38 -32.63
N PHE A 568 12.04 -5.60 -31.33
CA PHE A 568 11.35 -6.74 -30.73
C PHE A 568 9.83 -6.68 -30.93
N GLU A 569 9.23 -5.51 -30.77
CA GLU A 569 7.80 -5.28 -31.03
C GLU A 569 7.44 -5.54 -32.49
N HIS A 570 8.20 -4.96 -33.44
CA HIS A 570 7.97 -5.29 -34.85
C HIS A 570 8.07 -6.80 -35.08
N TRP A 571 9.08 -7.45 -34.51
CA TRP A 571 9.27 -8.87 -34.72
C TRP A 571 8.09 -9.69 -34.19
N ILE A 572 7.62 -9.40 -32.97
CA ILE A 572 6.58 -10.20 -32.34
C ILE A 572 5.21 -10.00 -32.99
N GLU A 573 4.91 -8.78 -33.45
CA GLU A 573 3.62 -8.46 -34.07
C GLU A 573 3.55 -8.86 -35.54
N VAL A 574 4.66 -8.75 -36.27
CA VAL A 574 4.67 -8.88 -37.73
C VAL A 574 5.83 -9.72 -38.22
N GLY A 575 7.05 -9.45 -37.76
CA GLY A 575 8.27 -10.04 -38.32
C GLY A 575 8.34 -11.57 -38.24
N ALA A 576 7.92 -12.17 -37.14
CA ALA A 576 7.84 -13.61 -36.98
C ALA A 576 6.91 -14.24 -38.02
N SER A 577 5.74 -13.66 -38.24
CA SER A 577 4.76 -14.11 -39.23
C SER A 577 5.22 -13.90 -40.68
N GLU A 578 6.02 -12.87 -40.93
CA GLU A 578 6.66 -12.60 -42.21
C GLU A 578 7.91 -13.47 -42.47
N GLY A 579 8.27 -14.34 -41.52
CA GLY A 579 9.47 -15.18 -41.59
C GLY A 579 10.78 -14.41 -41.42
N ARG A 580 10.72 -13.15 -40.96
CA ARG A 580 11.89 -12.35 -40.60
C ARG A 580 12.42 -12.83 -39.28
N ARG A 581 13.46 -13.64 -39.35
CA ARG A 581 14.00 -14.38 -38.21
C ARG A 581 15.38 -13.79 -37.86
N PRO A 582 15.51 -13.00 -36.79
CA PRO A 582 16.79 -12.44 -36.35
C PRO A 582 17.87 -13.50 -36.10
N GLU A 583 17.46 -14.73 -35.81
CA GLU A 583 18.29 -15.92 -35.69
C GLU A 583 18.86 -16.48 -37.02
N LEU A 584 18.53 -15.92 -38.18
CA LEU A 584 18.92 -16.44 -39.52
C LEU A 584 20.42 -16.43 -39.83
N LEU A 585 21.27 -16.02 -38.90
CA LEU A 585 22.70 -16.29 -39.04
C LEU A 585 23.09 -17.69 -38.55
N LEU A 586 22.28 -18.35 -37.69
CA LEU A 586 22.68 -19.63 -37.09
C LEU A 586 21.58 -20.71 -36.90
N PHE A 587 20.28 -20.41 -37.10
CA PHE A 587 19.23 -21.43 -37.27
C PHE A 587 18.70 -21.41 -38.71
N GLN A 588 18.67 -22.57 -39.36
CA GLN A 588 18.17 -22.73 -40.73
C GLN A 588 17.06 -23.79 -40.75
N GLU A 589 15.81 -23.34 -40.81
CA GLU A 589 14.59 -24.17 -40.85
C GLU A 589 14.69 -25.34 -41.86
N SER A 590 15.06 -25.02 -43.10
CA SER A 590 15.15 -26.02 -44.18
C SER A 590 16.21 -27.09 -43.91
N TYR A 591 17.34 -26.72 -43.29
CA TYR A 591 18.35 -27.66 -42.85
C TYR A 591 17.85 -28.46 -41.65
N TYR A 592 17.29 -27.79 -40.65
CA TYR A 592 16.87 -28.40 -39.40
C TYR A 592 15.78 -29.45 -39.63
N LEU A 593 14.76 -29.15 -40.43
CA LEU A 593 13.73 -30.11 -40.81
C LEU A 593 14.27 -31.25 -41.69
N ALA A 594 15.26 -30.97 -42.55
CA ALA A 594 15.90 -31.99 -43.36
C ALA A 594 16.76 -32.96 -42.53
N GLN A 595 17.41 -32.48 -41.48
CA GLN A 595 18.21 -33.31 -40.55
C GLN A 595 17.34 -34.01 -39.50
N ASN A 596 16.13 -33.52 -39.26
CA ASN A 596 15.21 -34.00 -38.23
C ASN A 596 13.84 -34.35 -38.83
N PRO A 597 13.71 -35.50 -39.54
CA PRO A 597 12.47 -35.89 -40.21
C PRO A 597 11.28 -36.08 -39.25
N ASP A 598 11.55 -36.46 -38.00
CA ASP A 598 10.57 -36.56 -36.92
C ASP A 598 9.91 -35.21 -36.64
N VAL A 599 10.72 -34.14 -36.61
CA VAL A 599 10.23 -32.76 -36.44
C VAL A 599 9.47 -32.30 -37.65
N ALA A 600 9.94 -32.61 -38.86
CA ALA A 600 9.23 -32.25 -40.10
C ALA A 600 7.81 -32.82 -40.15
N VAL A 601 7.62 -34.06 -39.66
CA VAL A 601 6.29 -34.66 -39.54
C VAL A 601 5.45 -33.94 -38.49
N ALA A 602 6.03 -33.62 -37.32
CA ALA A 602 5.32 -32.96 -36.24
C ALA A 602 4.86 -31.53 -36.61
N VAL A 603 5.68 -30.79 -37.37
CA VAL A 603 5.32 -29.48 -37.93
C VAL A 603 4.22 -29.62 -38.98
N ALA A 604 4.34 -30.58 -39.90
CA ALA A 604 3.32 -30.82 -40.92
C ALA A 604 1.96 -31.26 -40.35
N SER A 605 1.94 -31.91 -39.18
CA SER A 605 0.72 -32.26 -38.45
C SER A 605 0.19 -31.13 -37.56
N GLY A 606 0.84 -29.97 -37.53
CA GLY A 606 0.46 -28.82 -36.69
C GLY A 606 0.72 -29.04 -35.20
N SER A 607 1.58 -29.99 -34.82
CA SER A 607 1.96 -30.23 -33.43
C SER A 607 3.01 -29.21 -32.91
N PHE A 608 3.69 -28.54 -33.83
CA PHE A 608 4.54 -27.37 -33.59
C PHE A 608 4.24 -26.34 -34.68
N GLY A 609 4.40 -25.06 -34.35
CA GLY A 609 4.20 -23.96 -35.31
C GLY A 609 5.18 -24.03 -36.47
N ASP A 610 6.45 -24.35 -36.17
CA ASP A 610 7.51 -24.61 -37.13
C ASP A 610 8.68 -25.42 -36.50
N GLY A 611 9.73 -25.69 -37.27
CA GLY A 611 10.91 -26.42 -36.80
C GLY A 611 11.74 -25.64 -35.78
N PHE A 612 11.62 -24.31 -35.78
CA PHE A 612 12.28 -23.46 -34.79
C PHE A 612 11.59 -23.57 -33.42
N ASP A 613 10.26 -23.54 -33.39
CA ASP A 613 9.45 -23.83 -32.20
C ASP A 613 9.85 -25.17 -31.55
N HIS A 614 9.99 -26.22 -32.36
CA HIS A 614 10.54 -27.48 -31.85
C HIS A 614 11.98 -27.33 -31.34
N TYR A 615 12.86 -26.63 -32.07
CA TYR A 615 14.26 -26.47 -31.65
C TYR A 615 14.39 -25.74 -30.32
N LEU A 616 13.61 -24.67 -30.12
CA LEU A 616 13.57 -23.93 -28.88
C LEU A 616 13.05 -24.78 -27.73
N THR A 617 12.01 -25.57 -27.99
CA THR A 617 11.35 -26.33 -26.93
C THR A 617 12.08 -27.62 -26.56
N PHE A 618 12.75 -28.25 -27.52
CA PHE A 618 13.39 -29.55 -27.34
C PHE A 618 14.76 -29.63 -28.01
N GLY A 619 14.88 -29.17 -29.25
CA GLY A 619 16.07 -29.45 -30.07
C GLY A 619 17.38 -28.92 -29.50
N SER A 620 17.37 -27.77 -28.83
CA SER A 620 18.55 -27.19 -28.18
C SER A 620 19.03 -28.04 -27.00
N ILE A 621 18.10 -28.55 -26.20
CA ILE A 621 18.39 -29.43 -25.04
C ILE A 621 18.78 -30.84 -25.51
N GLU A 622 18.17 -31.32 -26.59
CA GLU A 622 18.51 -32.58 -27.24
C GLU A 622 19.86 -32.56 -27.98
N GLY A 623 20.51 -31.40 -28.03
CA GLY A 623 21.80 -31.20 -28.69
C GLY A 623 21.75 -31.31 -30.21
N ARG A 624 20.60 -30.99 -30.81
CA ARG A 624 20.43 -30.98 -32.28
C ARG A 624 21.11 -29.75 -32.87
N ASN A 625 21.58 -29.86 -34.11
CA ASN A 625 22.28 -28.76 -34.76
C ASN A 625 21.28 -27.82 -35.46
N PRO A 626 21.28 -26.50 -35.14
CA PRO A 626 20.30 -25.55 -35.67
C PRO A 626 20.54 -25.16 -37.13
N SER A 627 21.78 -25.27 -37.62
CA SER A 627 22.17 -24.97 -38.99
C SER A 627 23.43 -25.76 -39.39
N PRO A 628 23.84 -25.72 -40.67
CA PRO A 628 25.13 -26.26 -41.10
C PRO A 628 26.33 -25.52 -40.50
N LEU A 629 26.11 -24.33 -39.94
CA LEU A 629 27.16 -23.42 -39.47
C LEU A 629 27.48 -23.57 -37.99
N PHE A 630 26.74 -24.41 -37.27
CA PHE A 630 26.93 -24.62 -35.85
C PHE A 630 26.79 -26.11 -35.51
N ASN A 631 27.78 -26.65 -34.81
CA ASN A 631 27.76 -28.03 -34.34
C ASN A 631 27.86 -28.06 -32.83
N GLU A 632 26.76 -28.39 -32.15
CA GLU A 632 26.64 -28.37 -30.70
C GLU A 632 27.71 -29.24 -30.02
N ALA A 633 27.81 -30.50 -30.45
CA ALA A 633 28.76 -31.44 -29.86
C ALA A 633 30.21 -30.98 -30.07
N GLN A 634 30.54 -30.44 -31.24
CA GLN A 634 31.88 -29.93 -31.52
C GLN A 634 32.19 -28.68 -30.71
N TYR A 635 31.23 -27.75 -30.60
CA TYR A 635 31.37 -26.52 -29.85
C TYR A 635 31.62 -26.80 -28.36
N LEU A 636 30.85 -27.70 -27.74
CA LEU A 636 31.07 -28.09 -26.35
C LEU A 636 32.40 -28.83 -26.12
N ASN A 637 32.83 -29.65 -27.08
CA ASN A 637 34.13 -30.32 -27.01
C ASN A 637 35.31 -29.33 -27.10
N LEU A 638 35.18 -28.28 -27.90
CA LEU A 638 36.21 -27.24 -28.05
C LEU A 638 36.22 -26.25 -26.87
N ASN A 639 35.14 -26.17 -26.11
CA ASN A 639 34.95 -25.22 -25.02
C ASN A 639 34.53 -25.93 -23.72
N PRO A 640 35.46 -26.57 -22.99
CA PRO A 640 35.15 -27.35 -21.79
C PRO A 640 34.53 -26.53 -20.65
N ASP A 641 34.86 -25.25 -20.58
CA ASP A 641 34.24 -24.28 -19.68
C ASP A 641 32.75 -24.12 -19.98
N VAL A 642 32.38 -24.06 -21.26
CA VAL A 642 30.99 -24.01 -21.70
C VAL A 642 30.29 -25.33 -21.46
N ALA A 643 30.93 -26.47 -21.74
CA ALA A 643 30.38 -27.78 -21.41
C ALA A 643 30.06 -27.90 -19.91
N THR A 644 30.93 -27.36 -19.06
CA THR A 644 30.70 -27.29 -17.61
C THR A 644 29.50 -26.40 -17.29
N ALA A 645 29.42 -25.21 -17.88
CA ALA A 645 28.32 -24.27 -17.68
C ALA A 645 26.97 -24.84 -18.14
N VAL A 646 26.94 -25.59 -19.24
CA VAL A 646 25.73 -26.28 -19.73
C VAL A 646 25.34 -27.41 -18.79
N SER A 647 26.29 -28.25 -18.37
CA SER A 647 26.02 -29.33 -17.41
C SER A 647 25.58 -28.83 -16.02
N GLY A 648 26.03 -27.63 -15.64
CA GLY A 648 25.64 -26.93 -14.42
C GLY A 648 24.37 -26.11 -14.55
N GLY A 649 23.73 -26.08 -15.72
CA GLY A 649 22.47 -25.37 -15.97
C GLY A 649 22.61 -23.85 -16.13
N SER A 650 23.83 -23.30 -16.18
CA SER A 650 24.05 -21.86 -16.43
C SER A 650 23.78 -21.47 -17.88
N PHE A 651 23.82 -22.43 -18.80
CA PHE A 651 23.35 -22.28 -20.18
C PHE A 651 22.53 -23.50 -20.58
N ILE A 652 21.45 -23.29 -21.33
CA ILE A 652 20.59 -24.39 -21.79
C ILE A 652 21.23 -25.24 -22.90
N SER A 653 22.21 -24.69 -23.63
CA SER A 653 22.98 -25.37 -24.68
C SER A 653 24.27 -24.62 -25.00
N GLY A 654 25.21 -25.27 -25.68
CA GLY A 654 26.39 -24.66 -26.27
C GLY A 654 26.02 -23.59 -27.30
N PHE A 655 24.95 -23.83 -28.07
CA PHE A 655 24.37 -22.85 -28.97
C PHE A 655 23.96 -21.56 -28.27
N ALA A 656 23.25 -21.66 -27.14
CA ALA A 656 22.85 -20.51 -26.34
C ALA A 656 24.07 -19.74 -25.82
N HIS A 657 25.11 -20.43 -25.36
CA HIS A 657 26.36 -19.77 -24.98
C HIS A 657 27.04 -19.09 -26.18
N TYR A 658 27.15 -19.77 -27.33
CA TYR A 658 27.82 -19.21 -28.49
C TYR A 658 27.16 -17.91 -28.95
N PHE A 659 25.83 -17.87 -28.95
CA PHE A 659 25.08 -16.67 -29.30
C PHE A 659 25.21 -15.57 -28.25
N ALA A 660 25.07 -15.91 -26.97
CA ALA A 660 25.15 -14.95 -25.86
C ALA A 660 26.53 -14.31 -25.73
N GLN A 661 27.59 -15.13 -25.85
CA GLN A 661 28.94 -14.76 -25.43
C GLN A 661 30.01 -15.22 -26.44
N GLY A 662 29.95 -16.48 -26.88
CA GLY A 662 31.05 -17.10 -27.64
C GLY A 662 31.43 -16.41 -28.94
N ARG A 663 30.46 -15.86 -29.69
CA ARG A 663 30.72 -15.11 -30.93
C ARG A 663 31.45 -13.79 -30.69
N PHE A 664 31.25 -13.17 -29.52
CA PHE A 664 31.92 -11.93 -29.12
C PHE A 664 33.29 -12.19 -28.49
N GLU A 665 33.48 -13.39 -27.94
CA GLU A 665 34.77 -13.89 -27.45
C GLU A 665 35.67 -14.43 -28.56
N GLY A 666 35.19 -14.45 -29.82
CA GLY A 666 35.93 -14.96 -30.97
C GLY A 666 36.05 -16.49 -31.01
N ARG A 667 35.19 -17.22 -30.28
CA ARG A 667 35.13 -18.68 -30.33
C ARG A 667 34.58 -19.11 -31.70
N SER A 668 34.99 -20.27 -32.18
CA SER A 668 34.49 -20.81 -33.45
C SER A 668 33.18 -21.57 -33.22
N ALA A 669 32.17 -21.26 -34.04
CA ALA A 669 30.87 -21.94 -34.12
C ALA A 669 30.99 -23.44 -34.47
#